data_AF-A0A940PFW3-F1
#
_entry.id   AF-A0A940PFW3-F1
#
_cell.length_a   1.000
_cell.length_b   1.000
_cell.length_c   1.000
_cell.angle_alpha   90.00
_cell.angle_beta   90.00
_cell.angle_gamma   90.00
#
_symmetry.space_group_name_H-M   'P 1'
#
loop_
_entity.id
_entity.type
_entity.pdbx_description
1 polymer ?
#
loop_
_entity_poly.entity_id
_entity_poly.type
_entity_poly.pdbx_seq_one_letter_code
_entity_poly.pdbx_strand_id
1 'polypeptide(L)'
;MAGGKVKEESGYALLYALGAIILASLIVGAIFLFAMRANSQIDRVDKLKQSKDVAEYALQKGSKEIKETLEKELAVAITTVDLKKDETKLRDLVKDWLPKVEQKKTKIGDNEQFSYELQYEASQLTAAMDKPYQLGKSDGAFGWTQEASLDPNGERINVQLTFPLTVKVTETNYDKTFTSTVKSDFIYEVQWETIDVNTDILAMDVWRNVFYSYYLPNSGQHVSADQWLKKVNQLYTFQEGFTKPFDYGSYTNTSNPLYGEFQSQITDVTDGSALDFTTGNKKIAQLRFAGSFLVEHGARMKGSTSSLLQAGNLLALRNQSTDASGDNYLQVATVKAVNGTFIELNHASSQLLLDVVDFQTSNLLINQTNAPKNKLNTQGVILAKGQLDIKNVAESNSFSFNQYAVSPISQDPKKTNWQEFVNGSLVLASSNLYAGDINKNGINSSVTDSRKINVDGNFMLTNVGMTTSSTAPEFDYFNGNQPQAPSHLTLVGENTELSAKGISFIDSVKTSRRKTYTESPAPNPDSREFSQFYNDEDYWNQIVLKEGASMTLGYTGVEPFHLEVAKKSHLSLKVLPELLLFDDAFLEEAVSNGRLKGKVILEPFNKEDATKLKERLARKGVTVTTTDKLETALGNTVDEGQVIIIEPVNTANKGDRRMLSRTFDYLKSIDY
;
A
#
# COMPACT_ATOMS: atom_id res chain seq x y z
N MET A 1 40.98 40.86 28.83
CA MET A 1 39.95 39.82 29.01
C MET A 1 38.60 40.39 28.64
N ALA A 2 37.70 39.51 28.18
CA ALA A 2 36.31 39.75 27.78
C ALA A 2 36.10 40.36 26.38
N GLY A 3 36.19 39.50 25.36
CA GLY A 3 35.44 39.68 24.11
C GLY A 3 34.01 39.20 24.32
N GLY A 4 33.04 40.10 24.16
CA GLY A 4 31.61 39.81 24.18
C GLY A 4 31.10 39.52 22.77
N LYS A 5 30.50 38.35 22.60
CA LYS A 5 29.79 37.91 21.39
C LYS A 5 28.49 38.73 21.22
N VAL A 6 28.24 39.21 20.00
CA VAL A 6 26.88 39.37 19.46
C VAL A 6 26.84 38.57 18.17
N LYS A 7 26.09 37.47 18.18
CA LYS A 7 25.95 36.51 17.08
C LYS A 7 24.45 36.20 16.93
N GLU A 8 23.99 36.12 15.68
CA GLU A 8 22.91 35.27 15.16
C GLU A 8 21.45 35.75 15.05
N GLU A 9 21.03 36.95 15.48
CA GLU A 9 19.63 37.40 15.22
C GLU A 9 19.41 38.04 13.83
N SER A 10 20.43 38.64 13.23
CA SER A 10 20.30 39.31 11.91
C SER A 10 20.21 38.33 10.73
N GLY A 11 20.71 37.10 10.88
CA GLY A 11 20.68 36.06 9.82
C GLY A 11 19.29 35.43 9.64
N TYR A 12 18.56 35.21 10.74
CA TYR A 12 17.20 34.65 10.69
C TYR A 12 16.18 35.66 10.15
N ALA A 13 16.30 36.95 10.52
CA ALA A 13 15.48 38.00 9.95
C ALA A 13 15.67 38.13 8.42
N LEU A 14 16.91 37.94 7.94
CA LEU A 14 17.21 37.94 6.51
C LEU A 14 16.58 36.73 5.79
N LEU A 15 16.58 35.55 6.41
CA LEU A 15 15.94 34.34 5.87
C LEU A 15 14.41 34.46 5.82
N TYR A 16 13.77 35.04 6.84
CA TYR A 16 12.34 35.31 6.80
C TYR A 16 11.97 36.37 5.76
N ALA A 17 12.78 37.43 5.62
CA ALA A 17 12.60 38.43 4.58
C ALA A 17 12.78 37.81 3.17
N LEU A 18 13.78 36.94 2.98
CA LEU A 18 14.00 36.23 1.73
C LEU A 18 12.83 35.27 1.42
N GLY A 19 12.35 34.53 2.42
CA GLY A 19 11.18 33.65 2.30
C GLY A 19 9.91 34.41 1.95
N ALA A 20 9.69 35.59 2.56
CA ALA A 20 8.57 36.46 2.24
C ALA A 20 8.68 37.05 0.81
N ILE A 21 9.88 37.42 0.37
CA ILE A 21 10.12 37.89 -1.01
C ILE A 21 9.89 36.76 -2.02
N ILE A 22 10.30 35.53 -1.74
CA ILE A 22 10.05 34.35 -2.59
C ILE A 22 8.55 34.06 -2.65
N LEU A 23 7.85 34.09 -1.52
CA LEU A 23 6.40 33.87 -1.46
C LEU A 23 5.63 34.96 -2.23
N ALA A 24 6.00 36.23 -2.04
CA ALA A 24 5.42 37.35 -2.77
C ALA A 24 5.68 37.23 -4.28
N SER A 25 6.87 36.77 -4.67
CA SER A 25 7.26 36.55 -6.07
C SER A 25 6.52 35.38 -6.70
N LEU A 26 6.23 34.31 -5.94
CA LEU A 26 5.36 33.20 -6.37
C LEU A 26 3.91 33.63 -6.55
N ILE A 27 3.38 34.45 -5.62
CA ILE A 27 2.02 35.01 -5.72
C ILE A 27 1.92 35.94 -6.93
N VAL A 28 2.90 36.83 -7.13
CA VAL A 28 2.97 37.70 -8.31
C VAL A 28 3.11 36.87 -9.58
N GLY A 29 3.92 35.81 -9.58
CA GLY A 29 4.05 34.88 -10.70
C GLY A 29 2.75 34.14 -11.02
N ALA A 30 2.00 33.70 -10.00
CA ALA A 30 0.69 33.07 -10.17
C ALA A 30 -0.35 34.05 -10.73
N ILE A 31 -0.37 35.30 -10.22
CA ILE A 31 -1.21 36.38 -10.74
C ILE A 31 -0.81 36.71 -12.18
N PHE A 32 0.49 36.72 -12.50
CA PHE A 32 0.99 36.99 -13.85
C PHE A 32 0.66 35.86 -14.82
N LEU A 33 0.70 34.59 -14.39
CA LEU A 33 0.25 33.44 -15.17
C LEU A 33 -1.27 33.46 -15.38
N PHE A 34 -2.04 33.87 -14.37
CA PHE A 34 -3.50 34.04 -14.47
C PHE A 34 -3.85 35.20 -15.41
N ALA A 35 -3.14 36.32 -15.29
CA ALA A 35 -3.26 37.48 -16.15
C ALA A 35 -2.79 37.18 -17.58
N MET A 36 -1.72 36.41 -17.79
CA MET A 36 -1.27 35.95 -19.11
C MET A 36 -2.29 35.00 -19.75
N ARG A 37 -2.89 34.08 -18.98
CA ARG A 37 -3.98 33.23 -19.48
C ARG A 37 -5.21 34.06 -19.85
N ALA A 38 -5.58 35.04 -19.02
CA ALA A 38 -6.67 35.96 -19.32
C ALA A 38 -6.36 36.82 -20.56
N ASN A 39 -5.15 37.38 -20.66
CA ASN A 39 -4.70 38.21 -21.77
C ASN A 39 -4.58 37.42 -23.07
N SER A 40 -4.11 36.17 -23.03
CA SER A 40 -4.09 35.26 -24.18
C SER A 40 -5.48 34.88 -24.68
N GLN A 41 -6.49 34.85 -23.80
CA GLN A 41 -7.87 34.59 -24.20
C GLN A 41 -8.56 35.87 -24.72
N ILE A 42 -8.25 37.03 -24.14
CA ILE A 42 -8.71 38.36 -24.59
C ILE A 42 -8.12 38.67 -25.98
N ASP A 43 -6.80 38.53 -26.17
CA ASP A 43 -6.10 38.73 -27.45
C ASP A 43 -6.62 37.82 -28.59
N ARG A 44 -7.16 36.64 -28.27
CA ARG A 44 -7.73 35.71 -29.28
C ARG A 44 -9.14 36.10 -29.68
N VAL A 45 -9.95 36.64 -28.77
CA VAL A 45 -11.33 37.09 -29.04
C VAL A 45 -11.32 38.41 -29.78
N ASP A 46 -10.37 39.29 -29.46
CA ASP A 46 -10.25 40.59 -30.10
C ASP A 46 -9.70 40.47 -31.53
N LYS A 47 -8.94 39.41 -31.87
CA LYS A 47 -8.41 39.17 -33.23
C LYS A 47 -9.35 38.45 -34.21
N LEU A 48 -10.61 38.21 -33.83
CA LEU A 48 -11.57 37.51 -34.69
C LEU A 48 -12.02 38.41 -35.84
N LYS A 49 -11.89 37.92 -37.08
CA LYS A 49 -12.15 38.71 -38.30
C LYS A 49 -13.33 38.22 -39.12
N GLN A 50 -13.78 36.98 -38.92
CA GLN A 50 -14.86 36.38 -39.70
C GLN A 50 -15.92 35.76 -38.78
N SER A 51 -17.18 35.79 -39.23
CA SER A 51 -18.30 35.11 -38.56
C SER A 51 -18.03 33.62 -38.33
N LYS A 52 -17.28 32.98 -39.23
CA LYS A 52 -16.81 31.59 -39.11
C LYS A 52 -15.93 31.38 -37.88
N ASP A 53 -14.92 32.23 -37.67
CA ASP A 53 -13.99 32.12 -36.54
C ASP A 53 -14.71 32.30 -35.20
N VAL A 54 -15.71 33.19 -35.18
CA VAL A 54 -16.59 33.41 -34.03
C VAL A 54 -17.43 32.17 -33.73
N ALA A 55 -17.97 31.50 -34.76
CA ALA A 55 -18.71 30.27 -34.60
C ALA A 55 -17.84 29.13 -34.07
N GLU A 56 -16.62 28.94 -34.62
CA GLU A 56 -15.66 27.94 -34.13
C GLU A 56 -15.24 28.22 -32.68
N TYR A 57 -14.98 29.48 -32.32
CA TYR A 57 -14.68 29.88 -30.95
C TYR A 57 -15.83 29.55 -29.99
N ALA A 58 -17.06 29.87 -30.37
CA ALA A 58 -18.24 29.56 -29.57
C ALA A 58 -18.41 28.04 -29.38
N LEU A 59 -18.29 27.25 -30.46
CA LEU A 59 -18.36 25.78 -30.40
C LEU A 59 -17.28 25.18 -29.48
N GLN A 60 -16.04 25.64 -29.57
CA GLN A 60 -14.95 25.21 -28.68
C GLN A 60 -15.24 25.53 -27.21
N LYS A 61 -15.82 26.71 -26.94
CA LYS A 61 -16.15 27.11 -25.57
C LYS A 61 -17.35 26.35 -25.01
N GLY A 62 -18.37 26.09 -25.82
CA GLY A 62 -19.53 25.29 -25.42
C GLY A 62 -19.19 23.82 -25.19
N SER A 63 -18.45 23.19 -26.11
CA SER A 63 -17.95 21.81 -25.95
C SER A 63 -17.06 21.66 -24.71
N LYS A 64 -16.21 22.65 -24.44
CA LYS A 64 -15.39 22.67 -23.23
C LYS A 64 -16.23 22.73 -21.94
N GLU A 65 -17.26 23.57 -21.88
CA GLU A 65 -18.15 23.64 -20.70
C GLU A 65 -18.90 22.33 -20.46
N ILE A 66 -19.41 21.71 -21.54
CA ILE A 66 -20.04 20.39 -21.49
C ILE A 66 -19.04 19.36 -20.96
N LYS A 67 -17.83 19.31 -21.53
CA LYS A 67 -16.77 18.40 -21.10
C LYS A 67 -16.40 18.57 -19.63
N GLU A 68 -16.12 19.79 -19.19
CA GLU A 68 -15.75 20.07 -17.80
C GLU A 68 -16.86 19.67 -16.82
N THR A 69 -18.12 19.87 -17.21
CA THR A 69 -19.27 19.44 -16.41
C THR A 69 -19.37 17.92 -16.38
N LEU A 70 -19.27 17.25 -17.52
CA LEU A 70 -19.28 15.78 -17.61
C LEU A 70 -18.15 15.15 -16.81
N GLU A 71 -16.91 15.63 -16.94
CA GLU A 71 -15.77 15.08 -16.20
C GLU A 71 -15.93 15.25 -14.70
N LYS A 72 -16.45 16.40 -14.24
CA LYS A 72 -16.75 16.66 -12.84
C LYS A 72 -17.85 15.75 -12.30
N GLU A 73 -18.97 15.64 -13.01
CA GLU A 73 -20.11 14.85 -12.55
C GLU A 73 -19.84 13.34 -12.71
N LEU A 74 -19.16 12.89 -13.77
CA LEU A 74 -18.72 11.50 -13.92
C LEU A 74 -17.75 11.10 -12.81
N ALA A 75 -16.80 11.96 -12.41
CA ALA A 75 -15.92 11.65 -11.28
C ALA A 75 -16.69 11.36 -9.98
N VAL A 76 -17.87 11.95 -9.81
CA VAL A 76 -18.77 11.69 -8.67
C VAL A 76 -19.69 10.49 -8.94
N ALA A 77 -20.25 10.38 -10.15
CA ALA A 77 -21.29 9.41 -10.52
C ALA A 77 -20.77 8.02 -10.92
N ILE A 78 -19.50 7.87 -11.36
CA ILE A 78 -18.87 6.57 -11.63
C ILE A 78 -18.90 5.67 -10.39
N THR A 79 -19.00 6.27 -9.21
CA THR A 79 -19.15 5.54 -7.95
C THR A 79 -20.58 5.07 -7.69
N THR A 80 -21.58 5.59 -8.39
CA THR A 80 -23.01 5.36 -8.09
C THR A 80 -23.85 4.68 -9.16
N VAL A 81 -23.37 4.59 -10.40
CA VAL A 81 -24.25 4.25 -11.53
C VAL A 81 -23.91 2.90 -12.17
N ASP A 82 -24.80 1.94 -11.97
CA ASP A 82 -24.83 0.69 -12.75
C ASP A 82 -25.51 0.92 -14.11
N LEU A 83 -24.68 1.19 -15.12
CA LEU A 83 -25.12 1.48 -16.48
C LEU A 83 -25.57 0.23 -17.28
N LYS A 84 -25.20 -0.99 -16.88
CA LYS A 84 -25.45 -2.22 -17.66
C LYS A 84 -25.17 -2.03 -19.17
N LYS A 85 -25.81 -2.80 -20.06
CA LYS A 85 -25.85 -2.54 -21.51
C LYS A 85 -26.97 -1.54 -21.86
N ASP A 86 -27.20 -0.53 -21.02
CA ASP A 86 -28.34 0.37 -21.15
C ASP A 86 -27.90 1.84 -21.25
N GLU A 87 -27.67 2.30 -22.48
CA GLU A 87 -27.29 3.68 -22.79
C GLU A 87 -28.34 4.71 -22.37
N THR A 88 -29.60 4.30 -22.13
CA THR A 88 -30.66 5.24 -21.75
C THR A 88 -30.48 5.79 -20.34
N LYS A 89 -29.93 4.99 -19.42
CA LYS A 89 -29.61 5.45 -18.06
C LYS A 89 -28.55 6.55 -18.05
N LEU A 90 -27.47 6.37 -18.82
CA LEU A 90 -26.43 7.39 -18.94
C LEU A 90 -26.98 8.67 -19.53
N ARG A 91 -27.78 8.55 -20.60
CA ARG A 91 -28.44 9.69 -21.23
C ARG A 91 -29.28 10.46 -20.21
N ASP A 92 -30.11 9.77 -19.43
CA ASP A 92 -31.05 10.42 -18.52
C ASP A 92 -30.30 11.11 -17.36
N LEU A 93 -29.23 10.51 -16.84
CA LEU A 93 -28.34 11.17 -15.87
C LEU A 93 -27.68 12.44 -16.44
N VAL A 94 -27.16 12.36 -17.66
CA VAL A 94 -26.49 13.49 -18.30
C VAL A 94 -27.48 14.62 -18.60
N LYS A 95 -28.73 14.31 -18.93
CA LYS A 95 -29.80 15.31 -19.07
C LYS A 95 -30.03 16.09 -17.78
N ASP A 96 -29.94 15.44 -16.62
CA ASP A 96 -30.09 16.09 -15.32
C ASP A 96 -28.87 16.97 -14.99
N TRP A 97 -27.66 16.56 -15.37
CA TRP A 97 -26.44 17.33 -15.16
C TRP A 97 -26.34 18.58 -16.05
N LEU A 98 -26.80 18.45 -17.29
CA LEU A 98 -26.70 19.48 -18.32
C LEU A 98 -28.08 19.74 -18.95
N PRO A 99 -29.06 20.30 -18.21
CA PRO A 99 -30.41 20.52 -18.71
C PRO A 99 -30.44 21.48 -19.91
N LYS A 100 -29.53 22.46 -19.92
CA LYS A 100 -29.34 23.44 -20.99
C LYS A 100 -27.94 24.03 -20.91
N VAL A 101 -27.34 24.34 -22.06
CA VAL A 101 -26.14 25.17 -22.15
C VAL A 101 -26.48 26.38 -23.01
N GLU A 102 -26.27 27.57 -22.45
CA GLU A 102 -26.50 28.84 -23.13
C GLU A 102 -25.34 29.80 -22.87
N GLN A 103 -24.63 30.17 -23.94
CA GLN A 103 -23.56 31.16 -23.86
C GLN A 103 -23.85 32.32 -24.79
N LYS A 104 -23.72 33.54 -24.29
CA LYS A 104 -23.82 34.75 -25.11
C LYS A 104 -22.60 35.63 -24.90
N LYS A 105 -22.10 36.19 -25.99
CA LYS A 105 -21.09 37.24 -25.94
C LYS A 105 -21.38 38.28 -27.01
N THR A 106 -21.29 39.54 -26.62
CA THR A 106 -21.50 40.70 -27.50
C THR A 106 -20.20 41.48 -27.61
N LYS A 107 -20.04 42.27 -28.67
CA LYS A 107 -18.90 43.17 -28.87
C LYS A 107 -17.56 42.42 -28.90
N ILE A 108 -17.41 41.51 -29.85
CA ILE A 108 -16.20 40.71 -30.05
C ILE A 108 -15.67 40.84 -31.47
N GLY A 109 -14.38 40.53 -31.67
CA GLY A 109 -13.63 40.80 -32.91
C GLY A 109 -13.00 42.19 -32.96
N ASP A 110 -12.13 42.41 -33.94
CA ASP A 110 -11.18 43.56 -33.97
C ASP A 110 -11.88 44.93 -33.92
N ASN A 111 -13.15 45.00 -34.35
CA ASN A 111 -13.98 46.21 -34.38
C ASN A 111 -15.24 46.07 -33.50
N GLU A 112 -15.26 45.15 -32.55
CA GLU A 112 -16.44 44.82 -31.73
C GLU A 112 -17.70 44.47 -32.55
N GLN A 113 -17.51 44.00 -33.79
CA GLN A 113 -18.56 43.85 -34.79
C GLN A 113 -19.37 42.56 -34.66
N PHE A 114 -18.91 41.60 -33.88
CA PHE A 114 -19.56 40.30 -33.75
C PHE A 114 -20.27 40.13 -32.40
N SER A 115 -21.28 39.27 -32.42
CA SER A 115 -21.88 38.66 -31.23
C SER A 115 -22.23 37.21 -31.55
N TYR A 116 -22.27 36.36 -30.53
CA TYR A 116 -22.73 34.99 -30.70
C TYR A 116 -23.66 34.57 -29.57
N GLU A 117 -24.53 33.63 -29.91
CA GLU A 117 -25.39 32.89 -29.00
C GLU A 117 -25.24 31.39 -29.30
N LEU A 118 -24.67 30.65 -28.35
CA LEU A 118 -24.58 29.19 -28.40
C LEU A 118 -25.69 28.59 -27.55
N GLN A 119 -26.38 27.60 -28.08
CA GLN A 119 -27.49 26.91 -27.43
C GLN A 119 -27.36 25.39 -27.59
N TYR A 120 -27.68 24.70 -26.50
CA TYR A 120 -27.95 23.26 -26.45
C TYR A 120 -29.05 23.00 -25.42
N GLU A 121 -29.93 22.05 -25.72
CA GLU A 121 -30.96 21.57 -24.80
C GLU A 121 -30.83 20.06 -24.56
N ALA A 122 -30.96 19.65 -23.30
CA ALA A 122 -30.92 18.23 -22.89
C ALA A 122 -31.90 17.34 -23.65
N SER A 123 -33.04 17.89 -24.06
CA SER A 123 -34.07 17.19 -24.85
C SER A 123 -33.52 16.59 -26.16
N GLN A 124 -32.44 17.17 -26.69
CA GLN A 124 -31.80 16.79 -27.94
C GLN A 124 -30.60 15.84 -27.75
N LEU A 125 -30.21 15.54 -26.51
CA LEU A 125 -29.15 14.57 -26.20
C LEU A 125 -29.52 13.18 -26.71
N THR A 126 -28.60 12.57 -27.45
CA THR A 126 -28.70 11.15 -27.82
C THR A 126 -27.52 10.37 -27.24
N ALA A 127 -27.76 9.08 -27.00
CA ALA A 127 -26.77 8.14 -26.52
C ALA A 127 -26.88 6.86 -27.34
N ALA A 128 -25.76 6.25 -27.68
CA ALA A 128 -25.71 4.98 -28.38
C ALA A 128 -24.53 4.14 -27.90
N MET A 129 -24.71 2.82 -27.84
CA MET A 129 -23.60 1.89 -27.67
C MET A 129 -22.67 1.97 -28.89
N ASP A 130 -21.37 2.06 -28.63
CA ASP A 130 -20.34 2.05 -29.66
C ASP A 130 -19.28 0.99 -29.36
N LYS A 131 -18.45 0.67 -30.37
CA LYS A 131 -17.40 -0.34 -30.26
C LYS A 131 -16.34 0.11 -29.26
N PRO A 132 -15.86 -0.77 -28.37
CA PRO A 132 -14.82 -0.44 -27.42
C PRO A 132 -13.47 -0.26 -28.10
N TYR A 133 -12.55 0.34 -27.36
CA TYR A 133 -11.16 0.56 -27.77
C TYR A 133 -10.23 -0.32 -26.93
N GLN A 134 -9.17 -0.79 -27.56
CA GLN A 134 -8.08 -1.52 -26.93
C GLN A 134 -6.74 -0.80 -27.14
N LEU A 135 -5.88 -0.82 -26.13
CA LEU A 135 -4.52 -0.32 -26.25
C LEU A 135 -3.68 -1.33 -27.03
N GLY A 136 -3.10 -0.94 -28.16
CA GLY A 136 -2.25 -1.82 -28.97
C GLY A 136 -1.02 -2.30 -28.18
N LYS A 137 -0.79 -3.62 -28.12
CA LYS A 137 0.26 -4.23 -27.28
C LYS A 137 1.46 -4.82 -28.03
N SER A 138 1.58 -4.79 -29.37
CA SER A 138 2.56 -5.70 -30.00
C SER A 138 3.20 -5.33 -31.35
N ASP A 139 3.03 -4.14 -31.91
CA ASP A 139 3.57 -3.85 -33.26
C ASP A 139 4.14 -2.44 -33.48
N GLY A 140 4.39 -1.68 -32.42
CA GLY A 140 5.07 -0.37 -32.51
C GLY A 140 4.15 0.81 -32.84
N ALA A 141 2.85 0.60 -32.98
CA ALA A 141 1.86 1.66 -32.95
C ALA A 141 1.35 1.85 -31.51
N PHE A 142 1.96 2.78 -30.75
CA PHE A 142 1.40 3.20 -29.47
C PHE A 142 0.10 3.97 -29.71
N GLY A 143 -1.04 3.39 -29.36
CA GLY A 143 -2.34 4.06 -29.51
C GLY A 143 -3.53 3.18 -29.15
N TRP A 144 -4.69 3.83 -28.97
CA TRP A 144 -5.98 3.16 -28.85
C TRP A 144 -6.49 2.78 -30.23
N THR A 145 -6.87 1.53 -30.39
CA THR A 145 -7.50 1.01 -31.62
C THR A 145 -8.93 0.62 -31.32
N GLN A 146 -9.87 1.11 -32.13
CA GLN A 146 -11.27 0.72 -31.99
C GLN A 146 -11.43 -0.73 -32.46
N GLU A 147 -12.17 -1.53 -31.72
CA GLU A 147 -12.41 -2.92 -32.08
C GLU A 147 -13.38 -3.06 -33.26
N ALA A 148 -13.35 -4.24 -33.88
CA ALA A 148 -14.17 -4.53 -35.06
C ALA A 148 -15.67 -4.66 -34.72
N SER A 149 -15.99 -5.08 -33.49
CA SER A 149 -17.34 -5.32 -33.00
C SER A 149 -17.51 -4.86 -31.55
N LEU A 150 -18.77 -4.83 -31.08
CA LEU A 150 -19.05 -4.75 -29.65
C LEU A 150 -18.46 -5.96 -28.92
N ASP A 151 -18.12 -5.78 -27.65
CA ASP A 151 -17.65 -6.86 -26.79
C ASP A 151 -18.78 -7.89 -26.56
N PRO A 152 -18.63 -9.14 -27.02
CA PRO A 152 -19.67 -10.17 -26.88
C PRO A 152 -19.92 -10.53 -25.41
N ASN A 153 -18.90 -10.45 -24.56
CA ASN A 153 -18.97 -10.80 -23.14
C ASN A 153 -19.46 -9.63 -22.28
N GLY A 154 -19.46 -8.41 -22.83
CA GLY A 154 -19.85 -7.20 -22.12
C GLY A 154 -18.84 -6.76 -21.05
N GLU A 155 -17.61 -7.25 -21.14
CA GLU A 155 -16.53 -6.90 -20.22
C GLU A 155 -16.08 -5.45 -20.44
N ARG A 156 -16.14 -4.96 -21.69
CA ARG A 156 -15.86 -3.58 -22.07
C ARG A 156 -17.05 -2.96 -22.81
N ILE A 157 -17.53 -1.84 -22.29
CA ILE A 157 -18.72 -1.15 -22.80
C ILE A 157 -18.33 0.29 -23.11
N ASN A 158 -18.55 0.73 -24.35
CA ASN A 158 -18.35 2.11 -24.76
C ASN A 158 -19.70 2.72 -25.14
N VAL A 159 -19.99 3.91 -24.62
CA VAL A 159 -21.22 4.67 -24.94
C VAL A 159 -20.82 6.02 -25.51
N GLN A 160 -21.39 6.34 -26.68
CA GLN A 160 -21.23 7.62 -27.34
C GLN A 160 -22.41 8.53 -27.00
N LEU A 161 -22.14 9.66 -26.33
CA LEU A 161 -23.08 10.75 -26.09
C LEU A 161 -22.93 11.80 -27.19
N THR A 162 -24.04 12.29 -27.74
CA THR A 162 -24.04 13.28 -28.83
C THR A 162 -24.86 14.50 -28.45
N PHE A 163 -24.18 15.64 -28.36
CA PHE A 163 -24.70 16.94 -27.97
C PHE A 163 -24.81 17.85 -29.22
N PRO A 164 -26.01 18.04 -29.77
CA PRO A 164 -26.20 18.94 -30.90
C PRO A 164 -26.10 20.40 -30.44
N LEU A 165 -25.06 21.09 -30.90
CA LEU A 165 -24.80 22.50 -30.60
C LEU A 165 -25.30 23.36 -31.76
N THR A 166 -26.01 24.44 -31.43
CA THR A 166 -26.37 25.48 -32.41
C THR A 166 -25.73 26.79 -32.00
N VAL A 167 -25.01 27.43 -32.91
CA VAL A 167 -24.40 28.74 -32.71
C VAL A 167 -24.98 29.73 -33.70
N LYS A 168 -25.59 30.79 -33.19
CA LYS A 168 -26.03 31.93 -33.99
C LYS A 168 -24.98 33.03 -33.86
N VAL A 169 -24.37 33.42 -34.98
CA VAL A 169 -23.42 34.54 -35.03
C VAL A 169 -24.08 35.72 -35.72
N THR A 170 -24.03 36.87 -35.08
CA THR A 170 -24.53 38.13 -35.62
C THR A 170 -23.37 39.09 -35.83
N GLU A 171 -23.16 39.50 -37.08
CA GLU A 171 -22.17 40.47 -37.52
C GLU A 171 -22.84 41.79 -37.85
N THR A 172 -22.36 42.89 -37.28
CA THR A 172 -22.88 44.24 -37.49
C THR A 172 -21.81 45.09 -38.17
N ASN A 173 -22.06 45.49 -39.41
CA ASN A 173 -21.10 46.25 -40.22
C ASN A 173 -21.79 47.47 -40.84
N TYR A 174 -21.35 48.69 -40.46
CA TYR A 174 -21.81 49.98 -40.99
C TYR A 174 -23.33 50.02 -41.31
N ASP A 175 -24.17 49.80 -40.29
CA ASP A 175 -25.65 49.76 -40.30
C ASP A 175 -26.36 48.53 -40.90
N LYS A 176 -25.63 47.49 -41.32
CA LYS A 176 -26.21 46.20 -41.75
C LYS A 176 -25.90 45.10 -40.75
N THR A 177 -26.92 44.30 -40.43
CA THR A 177 -26.79 43.14 -39.54
C THR A 177 -26.96 41.86 -40.35
N PHE A 178 -25.96 40.99 -40.30
CA PHE A 178 -26.00 39.65 -40.89
C PHE A 178 -26.06 38.62 -39.78
N THR A 179 -26.85 37.57 -39.97
CA THR A 179 -26.94 36.46 -39.03
C THR A 179 -26.61 35.17 -39.77
N SER A 180 -25.66 34.41 -39.24
CA SER A 180 -25.36 33.05 -39.65
C SER A 180 -25.69 32.09 -38.52
N THR A 181 -26.05 30.85 -38.86
CA THR A 181 -26.35 29.80 -37.88
C THR A 181 -25.53 28.58 -38.24
N VAL A 182 -24.64 28.21 -37.34
CA VAL A 182 -23.76 27.05 -37.48
C VAL A 182 -24.26 25.95 -36.56
N LYS A 183 -24.29 24.71 -37.05
CA LYS A 183 -24.67 23.53 -36.26
C LYS A 183 -23.52 22.54 -36.22
N SER A 184 -23.32 21.89 -35.08
CA SER A 184 -22.32 20.83 -34.94
C SER A 184 -22.69 19.86 -33.84
N ASP A 185 -22.27 18.60 -33.96
CA ASP A 185 -22.46 17.60 -32.92
C ASP A 185 -21.17 17.47 -32.10
N PHE A 186 -21.24 17.79 -30.81
CA PHE A 186 -20.17 17.44 -29.89
C PHE A 186 -20.36 15.99 -29.42
N ILE A 187 -19.37 15.15 -29.65
CA ILE A 187 -19.36 13.75 -29.28
C ILE A 187 -18.50 13.57 -28.03
N TYR A 188 -19.05 12.85 -27.05
CA TYR A 188 -18.35 12.44 -25.84
C TYR A 188 -18.53 10.94 -25.63
N GLU A 189 -17.47 10.18 -25.80
CA GLU A 189 -17.42 8.74 -25.57
C GLU A 189 -16.93 8.43 -24.17
N VAL A 190 -17.55 7.42 -23.56
CA VAL A 190 -17.22 6.95 -22.22
C VAL A 190 -17.13 5.43 -22.26
N GLN A 191 -15.95 4.89 -21.96
CA GLN A 191 -15.68 3.46 -21.91
C GLN A 191 -15.47 2.98 -20.48
N TRP A 192 -16.22 1.94 -20.13
CA TRP A 192 -16.03 1.20 -18.90
C TRP A 192 -15.51 -0.22 -19.16
N GLU A 193 -14.67 -0.70 -18.26
CA GLU A 193 -14.12 -2.05 -18.27
C GLU A 193 -14.42 -2.74 -16.96
N THR A 194 -14.67 -4.04 -17.01
CA THR A 194 -14.94 -4.81 -15.81
C THR A 194 -13.68 -4.87 -14.94
N ILE A 195 -13.76 -4.42 -13.69
CA ILE A 195 -12.64 -4.54 -12.75
C ILE A 195 -12.52 -6.01 -12.37
N ASP A 196 -11.33 -6.58 -12.58
CA ASP A 196 -11.01 -7.91 -12.10
C ASP A 196 -10.75 -7.92 -10.59
N VAL A 197 -11.84 -7.83 -9.82
CA VAL A 197 -11.85 -8.01 -8.35
C VAL A 197 -11.39 -9.42 -7.95
N ASN A 198 -11.16 -10.33 -8.91
CA ASN A 198 -10.52 -11.61 -8.62
C ASN A 198 -9.03 -11.46 -8.32
N THR A 199 -8.32 -10.39 -8.70
CA THR A 199 -6.87 -10.31 -8.45
C THR A 199 -6.55 -10.15 -6.96
N ASP A 200 -7.17 -9.20 -6.25
CA ASP A 200 -6.92 -9.02 -4.80
C ASP A 200 -7.50 -10.19 -3.97
N ILE A 201 -8.65 -10.73 -4.40
CA ILE A 201 -9.23 -11.94 -3.79
C ILE A 201 -8.32 -13.15 -4.00
N LEU A 202 -7.80 -13.36 -5.21
CA LEU A 202 -6.88 -14.44 -5.51
C LEU A 202 -5.54 -14.24 -4.80
N ALA A 203 -5.02 -13.02 -4.76
CA ALA A 203 -3.80 -12.68 -4.02
C ALA A 203 -3.97 -13.00 -2.53
N MET A 204 -5.10 -12.64 -1.91
CA MET A 204 -5.43 -13.04 -0.54
C MET A 204 -5.58 -14.55 -0.38
N ASP A 205 -6.34 -15.18 -1.27
CA ASP A 205 -6.61 -16.62 -1.21
C ASP A 205 -5.32 -17.43 -1.36
N VAL A 206 -4.36 -16.95 -2.17
CA VAL A 206 -3.01 -17.51 -2.28
C VAL A 206 -2.17 -17.18 -1.04
N TRP A 207 -2.13 -15.91 -0.60
CA TRP A 207 -1.28 -15.46 0.50
C TRP A 207 -1.62 -16.14 1.83
N ARG A 208 -2.91 -16.33 2.16
CA ARG A 208 -3.36 -16.96 3.42
C ARG A 208 -2.87 -18.41 3.62
N ASN A 209 -2.37 -19.04 2.57
CA ASN A 209 -1.85 -20.41 2.64
C ASN A 209 -0.41 -20.40 3.17
N VAL A 210 -0.27 -20.52 4.49
CA VAL A 210 1.00 -20.44 5.22
C VAL A 210 1.60 -21.79 5.63
N PHE A 211 0.80 -22.85 5.66
CA PHE A 211 1.25 -24.23 5.94
C PHE A 211 1.07 -25.18 4.74
N TYR A 212 -0.04 -25.06 4.04
CA TYR A 212 -0.36 -25.92 2.90
C TYR A 212 0.00 -25.20 1.61
N SER A 213 0.67 -25.87 0.68
CA SER A 213 0.93 -25.26 -0.63
C SER A 213 -0.39 -25.05 -1.37
N TYR A 214 -0.61 -23.83 -1.86
CA TYR A 214 -1.76 -23.50 -2.68
C TYR A 214 -1.63 -24.20 -4.05
N TYR A 215 -2.68 -24.90 -4.50
CA TYR A 215 -2.73 -25.46 -5.85
C TYR A 215 -3.18 -24.38 -6.84
N LEU A 216 -2.23 -23.78 -7.57
CA LEU A 216 -2.51 -22.88 -8.70
C LEU A 216 -2.56 -23.71 -9.99
N PRO A 217 -3.74 -23.93 -10.62
CA PRO A 217 -3.78 -24.48 -11.96
C PRO A 217 -3.31 -23.39 -12.94
N ASN A 218 -2.15 -23.59 -13.57
CA ASN A 218 -1.51 -22.73 -14.59
C ASN A 218 -0.98 -21.36 -14.11
N SER A 219 0.32 -21.11 -14.31
CA SER A 219 1.01 -19.81 -14.44
C SER A 219 0.54 -18.62 -13.57
N GLY A 220 -0.01 -18.85 -12.37
CA GLY A 220 -0.36 -17.78 -11.43
C GLY A 220 0.90 -17.06 -10.95
N GLN A 221 0.88 -15.73 -10.98
CA GLN A 221 2.03 -14.90 -10.59
C GLN A 221 2.20 -14.81 -9.05
N HIS A 222 1.17 -15.07 -8.26
CA HIS A 222 1.19 -14.88 -6.81
C HIS A 222 1.96 -15.98 -6.05
N VAL A 223 2.60 -15.58 -4.94
CA VAL A 223 3.33 -16.46 -4.01
C VAL A 223 2.51 -16.64 -2.74
N SER A 224 2.30 -17.89 -2.33
CA SER A 224 1.69 -18.21 -1.03
C SER A 224 2.66 -17.95 0.13
N ALA A 225 2.16 -17.70 1.34
CA ALA A 225 3.03 -17.52 2.51
C ALA A 225 3.92 -18.75 2.77
N ASP A 226 3.44 -19.98 2.54
CA ASP A 226 4.25 -21.22 2.60
C ASP A 226 5.44 -21.18 1.63
N GLN A 227 5.19 -20.83 0.36
CA GLN A 227 6.25 -20.71 -0.65
C GLN A 227 7.23 -19.59 -0.32
N TRP A 228 6.73 -18.47 0.22
CA TRP A 228 7.56 -17.35 0.67
C TRP A 228 8.47 -17.77 1.82
N LEU A 229 7.93 -18.45 2.83
CA LEU A 229 8.69 -18.95 3.99
C LEU A 229 9.76 -19.97 3.56
N LYS A 230 9.40 -20.93 2.70
CA LYS A 230 10.34 -21.87 2.09
C LYS A 230 11.44 -21.16 1.31
N LYS A 231 11.15 -20.02 0.67
CA LYS A 231 12.14 -19.21 -0.05
C LYS A 231 13.13 -18.53 0.89
N VAL A 232 12.67 -17.97 2.02
CA VAL A 232 13.57 -17.42 3.06
C VAL A 232 14.51 -18.52 3.56
N ASN A 233 13.99 -19.71 3.83
CA ASN A 233 14.81 -20.84 4.24
C ASN A 233 15.80 -21.29 3.14
N GLN A 234 15.37 -21.34 1.88
CA GLN A 234 16.26 -21.63 0.74
C GLN A 234 17.41 -20.62 0.65
N LEU A 235 17.16 -19.34 0.90
CA LEU A 235 18.22 -18.32 0.95
C LEU A 235 19.18 -18.55 2.12
N TYR A 236 18.66 -18.93 3.28
CA TYR A 236 19.44 -19.21 4.48
C TYR A 236 20.36 -20.44 4.30
N THR A 237 19.85 -21.54 3.74
CA THR A 237 20.61 -22.78 3.54
C THR A 237 21.33 -22.86 2.19
N PHE A 238 21.24 -21.81 1.35
CA PHE A 238 21.73 -21.87 -0.04
C PHE A 238 23.20 -22.30 -0.13
N GLN A 239 24.01 -21.85 0.83
CA GLN A 239 25.45 -22.08 0.89
C GLN A 239 25.90 -22.91 2.09
N GLU A 240 25.00 -23.69 2.69
CA GLU A 240 25.30 -24.59 3.80
C GLU A 240 26.51 -25.50 3.46
N GLY A 241 27.54 -25.47 4.30
CA GLY A 241 28.80 -26.21 4.08
C GLY A 241 29.94 -25.42 3.41
N PHE A 242 29.67 -24.25 2.83
CA PHE A 242 30.68 -23.33 2.26
C PHE A 242 30.81 -22.01 3.04
N THR A 243 30.08 -21.89 4.16
CA THR A 243 30.13 -20.75 5.09
C THR A 243 31.52 -20.61 5.74
N LYS A 244 32.01 -19.38 5.87
CA LYS A 244 33.27 -19.08 6.56
C LYS A 244 33.04 -18.41 7.91
N PRO A 245 33.83 -18.72 8.95
CA PRO A 245 33.75 -17.98 10.20
C PRO A 245 34.20 -16.53 10.02
N PHE A 246 33.53 -15.62 10.71
CA PHE A 246 33.86 -14.21 10.75
C PHE A 246 35.18 -14.01 11.50
N ASP A 247 36.18 -13.38 10.86
CA ASP A 247 37.42 -12.99 11.53
C ASP A 247 37.22 -11.75 12.40
N TYR A 248 36.49 -11.95 13.50
CA TYR A 248 36.25 -10.91 14.50
C TYR A 248 37.54 -10.40 15.13
N GLY A 249 38.58 -11.26 15.25
CA GLY A 249 39.88 -10.90 15.83
C GLY A 249 40.56 -9.77 15.07
N SER A 250 40.56 -9.84 13.73
CA SER A 250 41.17 -8.84 12.85
C SER A 250 40.28 -7.61 12.58
N TYR A 251 38.97 -7.68 12.85
CA TYR A 251 38.07 -6.56 12.64
C TYR A 251 38.45 -5.32 13.46
N THR A 252 38.43 -4.13 12.86
CA THR A 252 38.56 -2.85 13.57
C THR A 252 37.64 -1.78 12.97
N ASN A 253 37.20 -0.84 13.80
CA ASN A 253 36.30 0.25 13.44
C ASN A 253 36.93 1.34 12.55
N THR A 254 38.24 1.26 12.28
CA THR A 254 38.96 2.14 11.35
C THR A 254 39.04 1.58 9.93
N SER A 255 38.69 0.31 9.75
CA SER A 255 38.68 -0.36 8.46
C SER A 255 37.29 -0.29 7.81
N ASN A 256 37.24 -0.30 6.47
CA ASN A 256 36.02 -0.47 5.69
C ASN A 256 35.99 -1.84 4.99
N PRO A 257 36.02 -2.95 5.74
CA PRO A 257 36.18 -4.28 5.17
C PRO A 257 34.91 -4.73 4.44
N LEU A 258 35.10 -5.46 3.34
CA LEU A 258 34.10 -6.29 2.69
C LEU A 258 34.48 -7.75 2.92
N TYR A 259 33.62 -8.50 3.60
CA TYR A 259 33.83 -9.91 3.89
C TYR A 259 33.04 -10.80 2.93
N GLY A 260 33.50 -12.05 2.76
CA GLY A 260 32.79 -13.04 1.97
C GLY A 260 33.04 -12.95 0.47
N GLU A 261 34.07 -12.24 0.00
CA GLU A 261 34.49 -12.22 -1.40
C GLU A 261 35.88 -12.85 -1.57
N PHE A 262 36.03 -13.82 -2.46
CA PHE A 262 37.31 -14.46 -2.78
C PHE A 262 37.34 -14.93 -4.23
N GLN A 263 38.33 -14.49 -5.02
CA GLN A 263 38.52 -14.92 -6.42
C GLN A 263 37.24 -14.86 -7.27
N SER A 264 36.48 -13.76 -7.15
CA SER A 264 35.19 -13.56 -7.83
C SER A 264 34.07 -14.52 -7.40
N GLN A 265 34.25 -15.24 -6.29
CA GLN A 265 33.21 -16.02 -5.62
C GLN A 265 32.73 -15.31 -4.36
N ILE A 266 31.44 -15.45 -4.09
CA ILE A 266 30.77 -15.02 -2.87
C ILE A 266 30.69 -16.21 -1.92
N THR A 267 30.96 -15.96 -0.64
CA THR A 267 30.78 -16.92 0.46
C THR A 267 29.97 -16.27 1.59
N ASP A 268 29.08 -17.05 2.18
CA ASP A 268 28.37 -16.64 3.39
C ASP A 268 29.32 -16.62 4.60
N VAL A 269 29.11 -15.69 5.52
CA VAL A 269 29.94 -15.53 6.71
C VAL A 269 29.10 -15.80 7.96
N THR A 270 29.60 -16.62 8.87
CA THR A 270 28.94 -16.96 10.14
C THR A 270 29.76 -16.49 11.35
N ASP A 271 29.12 -16.21 12.48
CA ASP A 271 29.79 -15.72 13.69
C ASP A 271 30.68 -16.76 14.40
N GLY A 272 30.31 -18.04 14.34
CA GLY A 272 30.99 -19.16 15.01
C GLY A 272 30.88 -19.16 16.55
N SER A 273 30.82 -17.98 17.17
CA SER A 273 30.56 -17.74 18.60
C SER A 273 29.91 -16.37 18.79
N ALA A 274 29.32 -16.12 19.96
CA ALA A 274 28.63 -14.87 20.25
C ALA A 274 29.54 -13.64 20.06
N LEU A 275 29.10 -12.67 19.26
CA LEU A 275 29.91 -11.48 18.92
C LEU A 275 29.58 -10.29 19.83
N ASP A 276 30.62 -9.56 20.24
CA ASP A 276 30.49 -8.36 21.07
C ASP A 276 31.16 -7.14 20.41
N PHE A 277 30.40 -6.28 19.75
CA PHE A 277 30.91 -5.06 19.12
C PHE A 277 30.79 -3.83 20.04
N THR A 278 30.84 -4.00 21.36
CA THR A 278 30.52 -2.90 22.30
C THR A 278 31.74 -2.09 22.72
N THR A 279 32.93 -2.65 22.58
CA THR A 279 34.18 -2.11 23.12
C THR A 279 35.00 -1.36 22.08
N GLY A 280 35.61 -0.24 22.50
CA GLY A 280 36.66 0.50 21.79
C GLY A 280 36.68 0.42 20.25
N ASN A 281 37.75 -0.18 19.72
CA ASN A 281 38.01 -0.37 18.29
C ASN A 281 37.19 -1.48 17.63
N LYS A 282 36.32 -2.18 18.38
CA LYS A 282 35.42 -3.23 17.87
C LYS A 282 34.01 -2.72 17.60
N LYS A 283 33.69 -1.46 17.90
CA LYS A 283 32.39 -0.87 17.53
C LYS A 283 32.19 -0.87 16.01
N ILE A 284 30.95 -1.05 15.57
CA ILE A 284 30.63 -1.03 14.15
C ILE A 284 30.78 0.40 13.60
N ALA A 285 31.69 0.58 12.65
CA ALA A 285 31.74 1.78 11.82
C ALA A 285 31.23 1.46 10.41
N GLN A 286 31.87 0.51 9.73
CA GLN A 286 31.41 -0.09 8.50
C GLN A 286 31.64 -1.60 8.61
N LEU A 287 30.61 -2.39 8.39
CA LEU A 287 30.68 -3.85 8.39
C LEU A 287 29.84 -4.38 7.23
N ARG A 288 30.51 -4.86 6.18
CA ARG A 288 29.87 -5.22 4.91
C ARG A 288 30.19 -6.66 4.54
N PHE A 289 29.19 -7.39 4.07
CA PHE A 289 29.29 -8.77 3.62
C PHE A 289 28.77 -8.85 2.18
N ALA A 290 29.55 -9.47 1.29
CA ALA A 290 29.17 -9.66 -0.11
C ALA A 290 28.00 -10.64 -0.26
N GLY A 291 28.01 -11.70 0.56
CA GLY A 291 26.91 -12.66 0.69
C GLY A 291 26.03 -12.39 1.91
N SER A 292 25.67 -13.46 2.61
CA SER A 292 24.90 -13.41 3.85
C SER A 292 25.81 -13.22 5.07
N PHE A 293 25.25 -12.63 6.13
CA PHE A 293 25.84 -12.65 7.46
C PHE A 293 24.94 -13.43 8.41
N LEU A 294 25.44 -14.55 8.90
CA LEU A 294 24.70 -15.55 9.68
C LEU A 294 25.16 -15.52 11.13
N VAL A 295 24.45 -14.76 11.97
CA VAL A 295 24.72 -14.63 13.39
C VAL A 295 23.92 -15.70 14.12
N GLU A 296 24.55 -16.83 14.46
CA GLU A 296 23.85 -18.00 15.01
C GLU A 296 23.88 -18.06 16.54
N HIS A 297 24.81 -17.36 17.17
CA HIS A 297 25.10 -17.45 18.60
C HIS A 297 24.73 -16.16 19.35
N GLY A 298 23.91 -15.30 18.75
CA GLY A 298 23.58 -14.00 19.29
C GLY A 298 24.71 -12.97 19.17
N ALA A 299 24.34 -11.69 19.22
CA ALA A 299 25.31 -10.61 19.12
C ALA A 299 24.88 -9.33 19.87
N ARG A 300 25.90 -8.63 20.37
CA ARG A 300 25.80 -7.28 20.94
C ARG A 300 26.44 -6.30 19.98
N MET A 301 25.66 -5.80 19.04
CA MET A 301 26.15 -4.95 17.97
C MET A 301 25.96 -3.48 18.33
N LYS A 302 27.05 -2.74 18.51
CA LYS A 302 27.02 -1.31 18.80
C LYS A 302 27.85 -0.52 17.79
N GLY A 303 27.24 0.46 17.15
CA GLY A 303 27.86 1.35 16.21
C GLY A 303 27.89 2.81 16.66
N SER A 304 28.48 3.66 15.80
CA SER A 304 28.40 5.12 15.89
C SER A 304 27.16 5.66 15.17
N THR A 305 26.90 6.97 15.26
CA THR A 305 25.75 7.63 14.61
C THR A 305 25.75 7.56 13.09
N SER A 306 26.85 7.14 12.46
CA SER A 306 26.98 6.95 11.01
C SER A 306 27.40 5.52 10.64
N SER A 307 27.19 4.56 11.55
CA SER A 307 27.60 3.18 11.33
C SER A 307 26.72 2.44 10.33
N LEU A 308 27.32 1.59 9.50
CA LEU A 308 26.60 0.72 8.56
C LEU A 308 26.90 -0.77 8.83
N LEU A 309 25.85 -1.56 8.95
CA LEU A 309 25.87 -3.02 8.80
C LEU A 309 25.17 -3.39 7.49
N GLN A 310 25.86 -4.05 6.57
CA GLN A 310 25.30 -4.43 5.27
C GLN A 310 25.55 -5.90 4.95
N ALA A 311 24.50 -6.64 4.60
CA ALA A 311 24.56 -7.96 3.99
C ALA A 311 24.01 -7.93 2.57
N GLY A 312 24.77 -8.45 1.61
CA GLY A 312 24.41 -8.50 0.19
C GLY A 312 23.31 -9.51 -0.14
N ASN A 313 23.02 -10.46 0.76
CA ASN A 313 21.93 -11.42 0.62
C ASN A 313 21.00 -11.41 1.84
N LEU A 314 21.30 -12.26 2.83
CA LEU A 314 20.50 -12.44 4.03
C LEU A 314 21.26 -11.92 5.26
N LEU A 315 20.57 -11.23 6.15
CA LEU A 315 21.02 -11.02 7.53
C LEU A 315 20.25 -11.99 8.43
N ALA A 316 20.90 -13.02 8.93
CA ALA A 316 20.30 -13.93 9.91
C ALA A 316 20.73 -13.52 11.32
N LEU A 317 19.76 -13.28 12.20
CA LEU A 317 19.95 -12.91 13.60
C LEU A 317 19.29 -13.98 14.46
N ARG A 318 20.06 -14.99 14.81
CA ARG A 318 19.60 -16.17 15.53
C ARG A 318 20.30 -16.30 16.88
N ASN A 319 19.63 -16.99 17.78
CA ASN A 319 20.20 -17.37 19.06
C ASN A 319 19.98 -18.87 19.29
N GLN A 320 20.83 -19.70 18.70
CA GLN A 320 20.72 -21.16 18.74
C GLN A 320 21.52 -21.81 19.86
N SER A 321 22.52 -21.14 20.44
CA SER A 321 23.36 -21.73 21.48
C SER A 321 22.75 -21.58 22.88
N THR A 322 22.80 -22.65 23.68
CA THR A 322 22.41 -22.61 25.10
C THR A 322 23.34 -21.76 25.95
N ASP A 323 24.56 -21.49 25.47
CA ASP A 323 25.58 -20.69 26.16
C ASP A 323 25.57 -19.22 25.71
N ALA A 324 24.75 -18.88 24.71
CA ALA A 324 24.65 -17.53 24.19
C ALA A 324 23.89 -16.61 25.15
N SER A 325 24.35 -15.37 25.26
CA SER A 325 23.73 -14.42 26.19
C SER A 325 22.29 -14.12 25.78
N GLY A 326 21.34 -14.17 26.72
CA GLY A 326 19.95 -13.76 26.47
C GLY A 326 19.79 -12.27 26.10
N ASP A 327 20.87 -11.49 26.17
CA ASP A 327 20.92 -10.06 25.88
C ASP A 327 21.55 -9.78 24.50
N ASN A 328 20.74 -9.89 23.45
CA ASN A 328 21.13 -9.47 22.09
C ASN A 328 20.59 -8.06 21.81
N TYR A 329 21.39 -7.27 21.10
CA TYR A 329 20.94 -5.97 20.64
C TYR A 329 21.69 -5.51 19.39
N LEU A 330 21.00 -4.71 18.59
CA LEU A 330 21.50 -4.06 17.39
C LEU A 330 21.29 -2.56 17.56
N GLN A 331 22.34 -1.87 18.01
CA GLN A 331 22.39 -0.42 18.17
C GLN A 331 23.31 0.17 17.09
N VAL A 332 22.81 0.33 15.87
CA VAL A 332 23.59 0.71 14.68
C VAL A 332 22.78 1.75 13.89
N ALA A 333 23.41 2.80 13.37
CA ALA A 333 22.69 3.82 12.61
C ALA A 333 21.94 3.25 11.41
N THR A 334 22.62 2.49 10.54
CA THR A 334 21.98 1.90 9.36
C THR A 334 22.25 0.40 9.26
N VAL A 335 21.20 -0.36 9.00
CA VAL A 335 21.25 -1.80 8.71
C VAL A 335 20.64 -2.03 7.34
N LYS A 336 21.31 -2.78 6.47
CA LYS A 336 20.81 -3.12 5.13
C LYS A 336 20.97 -4.60 4.84
N ALA A 337 19.88 -5.29 4.55
CA ALA A 337 19.88 -6.67 4.10
C ALA A 337 19.15 -6.77 2.74
N VAL A 338 19.88 -7.04 1.67
CA VAL A 338 19.36 -6.82 0.30
C VAL A 338 18.19 -7.74 -0.02
N ASN A 339 18.25 -9.04 0.27
CA ASN A 339 17.19 -9.99 -0.11
C ASN A 339 16.27 -10.37 1.06
N GLY A 340 16.75 -10.23 2.30
CA GLY A 340 15.91 -10.44 3.47
C GLY A 340 16.67 -10.45 4.80
N THR A 341 15.89 -10.46 5.87
CA THR A 341 16.33 -10.64 7.24
C THR A 341 15.56 -11.79 7.85
N PHE A 342 16.27 -12.70 8.51
CA PHE A 342 15.68 -13.82 9.23
C PHE A 342 16.05 -13.73 10.71
N ILE A 343 15.06 -13.63 11.58
CA ILE A 343 15.24 -13.54 13.02
C ILE A 343 14.62 -14.77 13.67
N GLU A 344 15.39 -15.44 14.54
CA GLU A 344 14.89 -16.59 15.29
C GLU A 344 15.50 -16.66 16.69
N LEU A 345 14.65 -16.74 17.71
CA LEU A 345 15.08 -16.67 19.12
C LEU A 345 14.55 -17.89 19.91
N ASN A 346 15.02 -19.08 19.54
CA ASN A 346 14.46 -20.36 20.03
C ASN A 346 14.63 -20.61 21.54
N HIS A 347 15.54 -19.92 22.24
CA HIS A 347 15.71 -20.11 23.68
C HIS A 347 14.76 -19.22 24.48
N ALA A 348 14.01 -19.83 25.40
CA ALA A 348 13.17 -19.11 26.34
C ALA A 348 13.99 -18.01 27.06
N SER A 349 13.44 -16.81 27.15
CA SER A 349 14.13 -15.61 27.65
C SER A 349 15.15 -14.93 26.73
N SER A 350 15.27 -15.36 25.48
CA SER A 350 15.99 -14.60 24.48
C SER A 350 15.27 -13.30 24.12
N GLN A 351 16.06 -12.27 23.85
CA GLN A 351 15.57 -11.03 23.27
C GLN A 351 16.50 -10.56 22.16
N LEU A 352 15.98 -9.72 21.27
CA LEU A 352 16.74 -8.90 20.33
C LEU A 352 16.21 -7.46 20.41
N LEU A 353 17.00 -6.56 20.99
CA LEU A 353 16.68 -5.13 21.05
C LEU A 353 17.19 -4.43 19.79
N LEU A 354 16.32 -3.74 19.07
CA LEU A 354 16.63 -2.95 17.89
C LEU A 354 16.58 -1.46 18.26
N ASP A 355 17.73 -0.79 18.21
CA ASP A 355 17.89 0.65 18.36
C ASP A 355 18.63 1.17 17.12
N VAL A 356 17.89 1.27 16.02
CA VAL A 356 18.42 1.47 14.68
C VAL A 356 17.77 2.70 14.06
N VAL A 357 18.56 3.62 13.51
CA VAL A 357 17.97 4.81 12.88
C VAL A 357 17.19 4.40 11.63
N ASP A 358 17.79 3.52 10.81
CA ASP A 358 17.20 3.02 9.56
C ASP A 358 17.61 1.55 9.32
N PHE A 359 16.63 0.64 9.30
CA PHE A 359 16.81 -0.76 8.95
C PHE A 359 16.07 -1.04 7.65
N GLN A 360 16.79 -1.32 6.58
CA GLN A 360 16.22 -1.63 5.26
C GLN A 360 16.39 -3.11 4.94
N THR A 361 15.30 -3.79 4.59
CA THR A 361 15.33 -5.20 4.19
C THR A 361 14.26 -5.52 3.14
N SER A 362 14.54 -6.36 2.15
CA SER A 362 13.49 -6.74 1.17
C SER A 362 12.43 -7.66 1.77
N ASN A 363 12.77 -8.37 2.83
CA ASN A 363 11.88 -9.31 3.50
C ASN A 363 12.24 -9.38 4.98
N LEU A 364 11.26 -9.61 5.85
CA LEU A 364 11.52 -9.85 7.27
C LEU A 364 10.68 -11.02 7.76
N LEU A 365 11.36 -12.09 8.15
CA LEU A 365 10.77 -13.20 8.89
C LEU A 365 11.22 -13.12 10.35
N ILE A 366 10.28 -13.02 11.27
CA ILE A 366 10.51 -13.22 12.70
C ILE A 366 9.85 -14.54 13.09
N ASN A 367 10.66 -15.52 13.45
CA ASN A 367 10.22 -16.88 13.76
C ASN A 367 10.52 -17.24 15.22
N GLN A 368 9.63 -18.01 15.86
CA GLN A 368 9.87 -18.74 17.11
C GLN A 368 10.69 -17.97 18.16
N THR A 369 10.11 -16.90 18.67
CA THR A 369 10.83 -16.09 19.68
C THR A 369 10.70 -16.63 21.10
N ASN A 370 9.81 -17.61 21.31
CA ASN A 370 9.55 -18.29 22.60
C ASN A 370 9.42 -17.35 23.81
N ALA A 371 8.87 -16.15 23.58
CA ALA A 371 8.60 -15.16 24.62
C ALA A 371 7.42 -15.63 25.49
N PRO A 372 7.60 -15.80 26.81
CA PRO A 372 6.51 -16.12 27.72
C PRO A 372 5.45 -15.02 27.74
N LYS A 373 4.17 -15.39 27.87
CA LYS A 373 3.01 -14.47 27.92
C LYS A 373 3.19 -13.30 28.91
N ASN A 374 3.89 -13.51 30.03
CA ASN A 374 4.13 -12.48 31.06
C ASN A 374 5.38 -11.61 30.83
N LYS A 375 6.11 -11.79 29.73
CA LYS A 375 7.36 -11.05 29.43
C LYS A 375 7.42 -10.51 28.00
N LEU A 376 6.26 -10.36 27.33
CA LEU A 376 6.17 -9.89 25.94
C LEU A 376 6.77 -8.48 25.73
N ASN A 377 6.87 -7.64 26.76
CA ASN A 377 7.50 -6.32 26.67
C ASN A 377 9.03 -6.34 26.86
N THR A 378 9.63 -7.48 27.21
CA THR A 378 11.05 -7.59 27.56
C THR A 378 11.76 -8.78 26.91
N GLN A 379 11.05 -9.59 26.13
CA GLN A 379 11.58 -10.78 25.44
C GLN A 379 11.02 -10.87 24.01
N GLY A 380 11.69 -11.62 23.13
CA GLY A 380 11.42 -11.60 21.69
C GLY A 380 12.08 -10.40 20.98
N VAL A 381 11.50 -9.93 19.88
CA VAL A 381 12.05 -8.78 19.15
C VAL A 381 11.47 -7.50 19.71
N ILE A 382 12.34 -6.58 20.11
CA ILE A 382 11.96 -5.31 20.73
C ILE A 382 12.47 -4.16 19.88
N LEU A 383 11.58 -3.42 19.22
CA LEU A 383 11.93 -2.18 18.54
C LEU A 383 11.93 -1.03 19.55
N ALA A 384 13.12 -0.66 20.02
CA ALA A 384 13.29 0.42 20.96
C ALA A 384 13.07 1.78 20.27
N LYS A 385 13.75 2.03 19.14
CA LYS A 385 13.67 3.29 18.39
C LYS A 385 13.96 3.09 16.91
N GLY A 386 13.44 4.04 16.11
CA GLY A 386 13.76 4.27 14.71
C GLY A 386 12.87 3.52 13.72
N GLN A 387 13.40 3.16 12.55
CA GLN A 387 12.59 2.75 11.41
C GLN A 387 13.00 1.39 10.85
N LEU A 388 12.02 0.52 10.63
CA LEU A 388 12.12 -0.73 9.89
C LEU A 388 11.39 -0.57 8.56
N ASP A 389 12.14 -0.48 7.47
CA ASP A 389 11.66 -0.38 6.10
C ASP A 389 11.79 -1.72 5.38
N ILE A 390 10.66 -2.37 5.19
CA ILE A 390 10.55 -3.68 4.55
C ILE A 390 10.03 -3.47 3.12
N LYS A 391 10.97 -3.34 2.19
CA LYS A 391 10.76 -2.91 0.80
C LYS A 391 11.86 -3.44 -0.09
N ASN A 392 11.62 -3.54 -1.39
CA ASN A 392 12.65 -3.93 -2.35
C ASN A 392 13.89 -3.01 -2.22
N VAL A 393 14.96 -3.54 -1.63
CA VAL A 393 16.20 -2.81 -1.40
C VAL A 393 17.02 -2.88 -2.68
N ALA A 394 17.22 -1.72 -3.32
CA ALA A 394 17.99 -1.64 -4.56
C ALA A 394 19.37 -2.32 -4.40
N GLU A 395 19.68 -3.22 -5.33
CA GLU A 395 20.98 -3.91 -5.39
C GLU A 395 22.07 -2.85 -5.59
N SER A 396 22.79 -2.49 -4.52
CA SER A 396 23.81 -1.44 -4.61
C SER A 396 25.02 -1.81 -5.48
N ASN A 397 25.19 -3.08 -5.87
CA ASN A 397 26.14 -3.62 -6.88
C ASN A 397 25.91 -5.13 -7.10
N SER A 398 26.06 -5.61 -8.35
CA SER A 398 26.47 -6.97 -8.81
C SER A 398 26.12 -8.26 -8.03
N PHE A 399 25.08 -8.29 -7.19
CA PHE A 399 24.75 -9.49 -6.42
C PHE A 399 24.16 -10.58 -7.32
N SER A 400 24.90 -11.67 -7.48
CA SER A 400 24.50 -12.80 -8.31
C SER A 400 24.66 -14.12 -7.57
N PHE A 401 23.58 -14.90 -7.49
CA PHE A 401 23.63 -16.26 -6.93
C PHE A 401 24.57 -17.17 -7.72
N ASN A 402 24.86 -16.87 -8.99
CA ASN A 402 25.86 -17.62 -9.78
C ASN A 402 27.29 -17.44 -9.28
N GLN A 403 27.56 -16.42 -8.47
CA GLN A 403 28.88 -16.21 -7.86
C GLN A 403 29.04 -16.98 -6.55
N TYR A 404 27.97 -17.58 -6.00
CA TYR A 404 28.06 -18.36 -4.77
C TYR A 404 28.88 -19.63 -4.99
N ALA A 405 29.74 -19.95 -4.03
CA ALA A 405 30.36 -21.26 -3.94
C ALA A 405 29.32 -22.30 -3.47
N VAL A 406 28.63 -22.94 -4.41
CA VAL A 406 27.61 -23.96 -4.13
C VAL A 406 27.90 -25.28 -4.82
N SER A 407 27.23 -26.35 -4.37
CA SER A 407 27.16 -27.61 -5.10
C SER A 407 26.50 -27.43 -6.47
N PRO A 408 26.92 -28.14 -7.54
CA PRO A 408 26.32 -28.05 -8.88
C PRO A 408 24.82 -28.37 -8.96
N ILE A 409 24.27 -29.00 -7.92
CA ILE A 409 22.84 -29.37 -7.82
C ILE A 409 21.98 -28.31 -7.12
N SER A 410 22.58 -27.26 -6.53
CA SER A 410 21.84 -26.18 -5.88
C SER A 410 21.09 -25.34 -6.91
N GLN A 411 19.77 -25.22 -6.75
CA GLN A 411 18.95 -24.40 -7.66
C GLN A 411 19.05 -22.92 -7.31
N ASP A 412 19.21 -22.07 -8.32
CA ASP A 412 19.23 -20.60 -8.15
C ASP A 412 17.93 -20.11 -7.47
N PRO A 413 18.02 -19.46 -6.30
CA PRO A 413 16.86 -18.88 -5.62
C PRO A 413 16.12 -17.84 -6.48
N LYS A 414 16.71 -17.22 -7.51
CA LYS A 414 15.99 -16.27 -8.39
C LYS A 414 15.04 -16.92 -9.41
N LYS A 415 15.08 -18.24 -9.61
CA LYS A 415 14.46 -18.91 -10.78
C LYS A 415 12.93 -18.84 -10.87
N THR A 416 12.22 -18.72 -9.75
CA THR A 416 10.74 -18.71 -9.72
C THR A 416 10.20 -17.66 -8.74
N ASN A 417 9.24 -16.85 -9.22
CA ASN A 417 8.47 -15.84 -8.48
C ASN A 417 9.32 -14.89 -7.61
N TRP A 418 10.53 -14.56 -8.09
CA TRP A 418 11.49 -13.76 -7.33
C TRP A 418 10.99 -12.34 -7.05
N GLN A 419 10.36 -11.69 -8.04
CA GLN A 419 9.88 -10.31 -7.90
C GLN A 419 8.80 -10.18 -6.82
N GLU A 420 7.86 -11.11 -6.77
CA GLU A 420 6.87 -11.19 -5.69
C GLU A 420 7.50 -11.47 -4.33
N PHE A 421 8.53 -12.33 -4.30
CA PHE A 421 9.26 -12.61 -3.07
C PHE A 421 9.95 -11.37 -2.51
N VAL A 422 10.64 -10.56 -3.33
CA VAL A 422 11.39 -9.37 -2.86
C VAL A 422 10.55 -8.10 -2.72
N ASN A 423 9.23 -8.20 -2.80
CA ASN A 423 8.33 -7.05 -2.80
C ASN A 423 8.15 -6.38 -1.41
N GLY A 424 8.91 -6.76 -0.38
CA GLY A 424 8.80 -6.12 0.93
C GLY A 424 7.83 -6.79 1.88
N SER A 425 7.91 -8.11 2.12
CA SER A 425 6.94 -8.80 2.99
C SER A 425 7.44 -8.99 4.43
N LEU A 426 6.52 -8.87 5.40
CA LEU A 426 6.72 -9.12 6.83
C LEU A 426 5.90 -10.32 7.29
N VAL A 427 6.56 -11.33 7.85
CA VAL A 427 5.89 -12.48 8.47
C VAL A 427 6.33 -12.62 9.93
N LEU A 428 5.35 -12.59 10.83
CA LEU A 428 5.50 -12.88 12.26
C LEU A 428 4.96 -14.29 12.52
N ALA A 429 5.86 -15.23 12.75
CA ALA A 429 5.60 -16.67 12.79
C ALA A 429 5.93 -17.25 14.17
N SER A 430 4.91 -17.57 14.98
CA SER A 430 5.07 -17.96 16.39
C SER A 430 6.03 -17.02 17.17
N SER A 431 5.81 -15.71 17.04
CA SER A 431 6.80 -14.70 17.40
C SER A 431 6.22 -13.50 18.15
N ASN A 432 7.02 -12.88 19.01
CA ASN A 432 6.69 -11.65 19.71
C ASN A 432 7.49 -10.49 19.12
N LEU A 433 6.77 -9.44 18.70
CA LEU A 433 7.30 -8.15 18.31
C LEU A 433 6.69 -7.06 19.19
N TYR A 434 7.54 -6.42 20.00
CA TYR A 434 7.17 -5.30 20.86
C TYR A 434 7.86 -4.02 20.39
N ALA A 435 7.10 -2.99 20.03
CA ALA A 435 7.60 -1.67 19.70
C ALA A 435 7.11 -0.68 20.78
N GLY A 436 7.97 -0.36 21.74
CA GLY A 436 7.58 0.47 22.89
C GLY A 436 8.76 0.97 23.71
N ASP A 437 8.44 1.52 24.87
CA ASP A 437 9.43 1.96 25.84
C ASP A 437 10.20 0.76 26.42
N ILE A 438 11.50 0.98 26.64
CA ILE A 438 12.38 -0.03 27.21
C ILE A 438 13.55 0.66 27.88
N ASN A 439 13.92 0.18 29.06
CA ASN A 439 15.13 0.58 29.75
C ASN A 439 15.95 -0.68 30.05
N LYS A 440 16.84 -1.03 29.12
CA LYS A 440 17.66 -2.24 29.23
C LYS A 440 18.95 -2.09 28.43
N ASN A 441 20.05 -2.64 28.93
CA ASN A 441 21.34 -2.72 28.23
C ASN A 441 21.89 -1.36 27.75
N GLY A 442 21.60 -0.28 28.49
CA GLY A 442 21.99 1.08 28.11
C GLY A 442 21.19 1.67 26.94
N ILE A 443 20.18 0.96 26.44
CA ILE A 443 19.17 1.46 25.51
C ILE A 443 18.00 1.97 26.35
N ASN A 444 17.75 3.27 26.25
CA ASN A 444 16.66 3.96 26.95
C ASN A 444 15.71 4.52 25.92
N SER A 445 14.53 3.93 25.84
CA SER A 445 13.44 4.36 25.00
C SER A 445 12.20 4.66 25.84
N SER A 446 11.47 5.68 25.42
CA SER A 446 10.27 6.24 26.02
C SER A 446 9.12 6.18 25.04
N VAL A 447 7.90 6.32 25.53
CA VAL A 447 6.67 6.22 24.73
C VAL A 447 6.55 7.31 23.65
N THR A 448 7.30 8.41 23.79
CA THR A 448 7.35 9.51 22.80
C THR A 448 8.41 9.30 21.70
N ASP A 449 9.34 8.35 21.86
CA ASP A 449 10.34 8.06 20.83
C ASP A 449 9.67 7.52 19.54
N SER A 450 10.20 7.87 18.37
CA SER A 450 9.66 7.45 17.08
C SER A 450 9.98 5.98 16.79
N ARG A 451 8.97 5.22 16.37
CA ARG A 451 9.09 3.83 15.90
C ARG A 451 8.22 3.65 14.65
N LYS A 452 8.82 3.32 13.52
CA LYS A 452 8.08 3.15 12.26
C LYS A 452 8.37 1.79 11.66
N ILE A 453 7.34 1.03 11.33
CA ILE A 453 7.45 -0.25 10.65
C ILE A 453 6.68 -0.12 9.34
N ASN A 454 7.39 0.03 8.23
CA ASN A 454 6.79 0.21 6.90
C ASN A 454 6.98 -1.05 6.07
N VAL A 455 5.89 -1.62 5.60
CA VAL A 455 5.85 -2.84 4.79
C VAL A 455 5.25 -2.47 3.44
N ASP A 456 6.07 -2.45 2.39
CA ASP A 456 5.60 -2.15 1.03
C ASP A 456 4.80 -3.33 0.43
N GLY A 457 5.13 -4.55 0.83
CA GLY A 457 4.49 -5.79 0.38
C GLY A 457 3.48 -6.35 1.37
N ASN A 458 3.48 -7.67 1.54
CA ASN A 458 2.46 -8.38 2.30
C ASN A 458 2.78 -8.48 3.80
N PHE A 459 1.75 -8.58 4.64
CA PHE A 459 1.87 -8.82 6.07
C PHE A 459 1.19 -10.14 6.46
N MET A 460 1.81 -10.90 7.36
CA MET A 460 1.24 -12.10 7.95
C MET A 460 1.52 -12.15 9.45
N LEU A 461 0.47 -12.34 10.24
CA LEU A 461 0.57 -12.68 11.66
C LEU A 461 0.06 -14.12 11.83
N THR A 462 0.94 -15.07 12.16
CA THR A 462 0.59 -16.49 12.22
C THR A 462 1.22 -17.21 13.41
N ASN A 463 0.55 -18.28 13.84
CA ASN A 463 1.06 -19.24 14.80
C ASN A 463 2.02 -20.25 14.18
N VAL A 464 2.04 -20.38 12.85
CA VAL A 464 2.92 -21.32 12.17
C VAL A 464 4.36 -21.06 12.60
N GLY A 465 5.06 -22.11 13.00
CA GLY A 465 6.46 -22.05 13.43
C GLY A 465 7.29 -23.08 12.66
N MET A 466 8.57 -22.79 12.49
CA MET A 466 9.50 -23.73 11.86
C MET A 466 9.73 -24.97 12.76
N THR A 467 9.46 -26.16 12.25
CA THR A 467 9.81 -27.41 12.95
C THR A 467 11.27 -27.74 12.69
N THR A 468 12.02 -28.01 13.76
CA THR A 468 13.48 -28.19 13.73
C THR A 468 13.90 -29.65 13.51
N SER A 469 12.97 -30.56 13.22
CA SER A 469 13.21 -32.01 13.27
C SER A 469 13.60 -32.68 11.94
N SER A 470 13.60 -31.95 10.82
CA SER A 470 13.88 -32.50 9.49
C SER A 470 15.07 -31.82 8.82
N THR A 471 15.74 -32.55 7.93
CA THR A 471 16.81 -32.05 7.04
C THR A 471 16.35 -30.94 6.09
N ALA A 472 15.03 -30.71 6.01
CA ALA A 472 14.41 -29.53 5.43
C ALA A 472 13.39 -28.99 6.46
N PRO A 473 13.59 -27.81 7.05
CA PRO A 473 12.65 -27.24 8.02
C PRO A 473 11.25 -27.09 7.41
N GLU A 474 10.25 -27.67 8.07
CA GLU A 474 8.84 -27.55 7.68
C GLU A 474 8.14 -26.58 8.61
N PHE A 475 7.38 -25.64 8.07
CA PHE A 475 6.56 -24.73 8.85
C PHE A 475 5.25 -25.46 9.22
N ASP A 476 4.86 -25.50 10.50
CA ASP A 476 3.64 -26.19 10.95
C ASP A 476 2.92 -25.38 12.03
N TYR A 477 1.60 -25.56 12.14
CA TYR A 477 0.77 -25.08 13.25
C TYR A 477 0.98 -25.87 14.54
N PHE A 478 1.41 -27.13 14.45
CA PHE A 478 1.57 -28.01 15.60
C PHE A 478 3.01 -28.49 15.75
N ASN A 479 3.46 -28.59 17.00
CA ASN A 479 4.64 -29.34 17.37
C ASN A 479 4.19 -30.62 18.08
N GLY A 480 4.06 -31.72 17.33
CA GLY A 480 3.37 -32.91 17.79
C GLY A 480 1.87 -32.65 17.93
N ASN A 481 1.32 -32.79 19.15
CA ASN A 481 -0.11 -32.56 19.43
C ASN A 481 -0.40 -31.18 20.04
N GLN A 482 0.63 -30.36 20.31
CA GLN A 482 0.47 -29.03 20.90
C GLN A 482 0.58 -27.97 19.82
N PRO A 483 -0.34 -27.00 19.75
CA PRO A 483 -0.19 -25.86 18.86
C PRO A 483 1.10 -25.10 19.19
N GLN A 484 1.71 -24.53 18.16
CA GLN A 484 2.80 -23.57 18.31
C GLN A 484 2.33 -22.33 19.08
N ALA A 485 3.26 -21.64 19.73
CA ALA A 485 2.94 -20.44 20.50
C ALA A 485 2.32 -19.35 19.60
N PRO A 486 1.36 -18.54 20.11
CA PRO A 486 0.80 -17.44 19.35
C PRO A 486 1.82 -16.34 19.08
N SER A 487 1.63 -15.69 17.93
CA SER A 487 2.32 -14.45 17.63
C SER A 487 1.66 -13.28 18.34
N HIS A 488 2.49 -12.41 18.90
CA HIS A 488 2.10 -11.21 19.61
C HIS A 488 2.72 -9.98 18.94
N LEU A 489 1.89 -9.03 18.54
CA LEU A 489 2.30 -7.73 18.02
C LEU A 489 1.83 -6.64 18.97
N THR A 490 2.75 -5.95 19.62
CA THR A 490 2.43 -4.87 20.55
C THR A 490 3.10 -3.57 20.12
N LEU A 491 2.30 -2.51 19.90
CA LEU A 491 2.76 -1.17 19.56
C LEU A 491 2.36 -0.20 20.69
N VAL A 492 3.31 0.57 21.19
CA VAL A 492 3.13 1.51 22.30
C VAL A 492 3.73 2.88 21.94
N GLY A 493 2.94 3.94 22.10
CA GLY A 493 3.38 5.32 21.97
C GLY A 493 2.82 6.06 20.75
N GLU A 494 2.65 7.38 20.87
CA GLU A 494 1.99 8.24 19.87
C GLU A 494 2.75 8.37 18.55
N ASN A 495 4.07 8.12 18.58
CA ASN A 495 4.95 8.12 17.40
C ASN A 495 5.33 6.69 16.97
N THR A 496 4.54 5.70 17.37
CA THR A 496 4.72 4.29 17.00
C THR A 496 3.68 3.88 15.97
N GLU A 497 4.12 3.58 14.74
CA GLU A 497 3.25 3.18 13.64
C GLU A 497 3.73 1.89 12.95
N LEU A 498 2.78 1.06 12.55
CA LEU A 498 3.00 -0.01 11.57
C LEU A 498 2.06 0.20 10.38
N SER A 499 2.61 0.19 9.17
CA SER A 499 1.84 0.24 7.93
C SER A 499 2.20 -0.89 6.98
N ALA A 500 1.20 -1.56 6.41
CA ALA A 500 1.39 -2.56 5.36
C ALA A 500 0.50 -2.24 4.16
N LYS A 501 1.11 -2.05 2.98
CA LYS A 501 0.41 -1.62 1.77
C LYS A 501 -0.19 -2.76 0.96
N GLY A 502 0.47 -3.92 0.97
CA GLY A 502 0.03 -5.11 0.25
C GLY A 502 -1.08 -5.86 0.98
N ILE A 503 -1.17 -7.16 0.68
CA ILE A 503 -2.17 -8.05 1.28
C ILE A 503 -1.74 -8.40 2.71
N SER A 504 -2.68 -8.26 3.65
CA SER A 504 -2.47 -8.60 5.06
C SER A 504 -3.31 -9.80 5.45
N PHE A 505 -2.77 -10.71 6.24
CA PHE A 505 -3.54 -11.82 6.79
C PHE A 505 -3.23 -12.03 8.27
N ILE A 506 -4.29 -12.06 9.09
CA ILE A 506 -4.22 -12.41 10.50
C ILE A 506 -4.77 -13.81 10.62
N ASP A 507 -3.85 -14.74 10.84
CA ASP A 507 -4.08 -16.16 10.77
C ASP A 507 -4.51 -16.74 12.12
N SER A 508 -5.13 -17.91 12.11
CA SER A 508 -5.41 -18.69 13.31
C SER A 508 -5.04 -20.16 13.10
N VAL A 509 -4.86 -20.89 14.21
CA VAL A 509 -4.48 -22.31 14.21
C VAL A 509 -5.59 -23.14 13.57
N LYS A 510 -5.26 -23.88 12.50
CA LYS A 510 -6.20 -24.73 11.76
C LYS A 510 -5.96 -26.19 12.11
N THR A 511 -7.01 -26.92 12.47
CA THR A 511 -6.90 -28.38 12.68
C THR A 511 -7.03 -29.18 11.39
N SER A 512 -7.38 -28.53 10.28
CA SER A 512 -7.44 -29.13 8.96
C SER A 512 -7.17 -28.11 7.84
N ARG A 513 -6.76 -28.63 6.67
CA ARG A 513 -6.53 -27.81 5.48
C ARG A 513 -7.81 -27.09 5.07
N ARG A 514 -7.73 -25.77 4.92
CA ARG A 514 -8.78 -24.98 4.28
C ARG A 514 -8.67 -25.09 2.77
N LYS A 515 -9.79 -25.41 2.13
CA LYS A 515 -9.89 -25.33 0.68
C LYS A 515 -9.81 -23.87 0.23
N THR A 516 -9.14 -23.65 -0.88
CA THR A 516 -9.09 -22.35 -1.56
C THR A 516 -10.48 -22.02 -2.12
N TYR A 517 -10.72 -20.75 -2.44
CA TYR A 517 -11.98 -20.33 -3.06
C TYR A 517 -12.21 -21.03 -4.41
N THR A 518 -11.13 -21.32 -5.13
CA THR A 518 -11.15 -22.05 -6.40
C THR A 518 -11.46 -23.55 -6.24
N GLU A 519 -11.13 -24.16 -5.10
CA GLU A 519 -11.39 -25.58 -4.80
C GLU A 519 -12.79 -25.84 -4.26
N SER A 520 -13.44 -24.83 -3.67
CA SER A 520 -14.79 -24.94 -3.15
C SER A 520 -15.45 -23.56 -3.16
N PRO A 521 -16.03 -23.13 -4.31
CA PRO A 521 -16.80 -21.91 -4.38
C PRO A 521 -17.99 -22.04 -3.44
N ALA A 522 -17.95 -21.34 -2.31
CA ALA A 522 -19.02 -21.47 -1.32
C ALA A 522 -20.33 -20.94 -1.92
N PRO A 523 -21.43 -21.71 -1.88
CA PRO A 523 -22.71 -21.29 -2.48
C PRO A 523 -23.37 -20.12 -1.73
N ASN A 524 -22.87 -19.72 -0.57
CA ASN A 524 -23.35 -18.55 0.18
C ASN A 524 -22.21 -17.94 1.03
N PRO A 525 -21.96 -16.61 0.99
CA PRO A 525 -20.97 -15.94 1.85
C PRO A 525 -21.21 -16.14 3.35
N ASP A 526 -22.47 -16.39 3.74
CA ASP A 526 -22.90 -16.65 5.13
C ASP A 526 -22.83 -18.14 5.52
N SER A 527 -22.72 -19.06 4.56
CA SER A 527 -22.68 -20.52 4.81
C SER A 527 -21.28 -21.10 4.72
N ARG A 528 -20.24 -20.26 4.80
CA ARG A 528 -18.87 -20.73 4.78
C ARG A 528 -18.62 -21.43 6.12
N GLU A 529 -18.85 -22.73 6.19
CA GLU A 529 -18.38 -23.60 7.28
C GLU A 529 -16.85 -23.54 7.33
N PHE A 530 -16.32 -22.47 7.90
CA PHE A 530 -14.89 -22.28 8.14
C PHE A 530 -14.46 -22.95 9.46
N SER A 531 -15.38 -23.56 10.19
CA SER A 531 -15.17 -24.03 11.55
C SER A 531 -14.45 -25.38 11.61
N GLN A 532 -13.12 -25.33 11.51
CA GLN A 532 -12.19 -26.26 12.16
C GLN A 532 -10.92 -25.49 12.59
N PHE A 533 -11.14 -24.43 13.37
CA PHE A 533 -10.06 -23.80 14.12
C PHE A 533 -9.74 -24.67 15.35
N TYR A 534 -8.51 -24.55 15.84
CA TYR A 534 -8.23 -25.00 17.19
C TYR A 534 -8.98 -24.09 18.17
N ASN A 535 -10.06 -24.61 18.76
CA ASN A 535 -10.97 -23.87 19.64
C ASN A 535 -10.39 -23.68 21.05
N ASP A 536 -9.20 -23.10 21.12
CA ASP A 536 -8.60 -22.63 22.36
C ASP A 536 -8.02 -21.24 22.13
N GLU A 537 -8.66 -20.26 22.75
CA GLU A 537 -8.31 -18.85 22.62
C GLU A 537 -6.89 -18.56 23.13
N ASP A 538 -6.33 -19.41 24.01
CA ASP A 538 -4.97 -19.21 24.52
C ASP A 538 -3.88 -19.32 23.44
N TYR A 539 -4.22 -19.88 22.28
CA TYR A 539 -3.37 -20.03 21.12
C TYR A 539 -3.75 -19.09 19.97
N TRP A 540 -4.65 -18.14 20.17
CA TRP A 540 -4.94 -17.14 19.15
C TRP A 540 -3.85 -16.05 19.12
N ASN A 541 -3.51 -15.58 17.92
CA ASN A 541 -2.61 -14.45 17.76
C ASN A 541 -3.16 -13.20 18.42
N GLN A 542 -2.29 -12.23 18.73
CA GLN A 542 -2.69 -11.02 19.45
C GLN A 542 -2.11 -9.76 18.84
N ILE A 543 -2.95 -8.72 18.72
CA ILE A 543 -2.54 -7.35 18.39
C ILE A 543 -2.93 -6.43 19.55
N VAL A 544 -1.95 -5.64 20.02
CA VAL A 544 -2.12 -4.69 21.12
C VAL A 544 -1.61 -3.31 20.71
N LEU A 545 -2.48 -2.30 20.72
CA LEU A 545 -2.16 -0.91 20.40
C LEU A 545 -2.39 -0.03 21.63
N LYS A 546 -1.35 0.65 22.10
CA LYS A 546 -1.37 1.44 23.33
C LYS A 546 -0.82 2.85 23.14
N GLU A 547 -1.30 3.76 23.98
CA GLU A 547 -0.72 5.10 24.15
C GLU A 547 -0.59 5.91 22.86
N GLY A 548 -1.58 5.83 21.97
CA GLY A 548 -1.58 6.58 20.72
C GLY A 548 -0.96 5.85 19.53
N ALA A 549 -0.46 4.62 19.70
CA ALA A 549 0.09 3.83 18.60
C ALA A 549 -0.95 3.54 17.51
N SER A 550 -0.48 3.43 16.27
CA SER A 550 -1.32 3.20 15.10
C SER A 550 -0.88 1.98 14.29
N MET A 551 -1.85 1.32 13.67
CA MET A 551 -1.60 0.24 12.73
C MET A 551 -2.56 0.35 11.55
N THR A 552 -2.01 0.39 10.34
CA THR A 552 -2.78 0.50 9.09
C THR A 552 -2.43 -0.64 8.16
N LEU A 553 -3.40 -1.48 7.84
CA LEU A 553 -3.26 -2.59 6.93
C LEU A 553 -4.06 -2.35 5.65
N GLY A 554 -3.51 -2.81 4.53
CA GLY A 554 -4.20 -2.88 3.23
C GLY A 554 -5.38 -3.86 3.27
N TYR A 555 -5.69 -4.50 2.14
CA TYR A 555 -6.73 -5.53 2.14
C TYR A 555 -6.32 -6.64 3.12
N THR A 556 -7.19 -6.88 4.10
CA THR A 556 -6.89 -7.74 5.25
C THR A 556 -7.88 -8.88 5.36
N GLY A 557 -7.37 -10.10 5.34
CA GLY A 557 -8.10 -11.29 5.77
C GLY A 557 -7.85 -11.52 7.26
N VAL A 558 -8.90 -11.89 7.97
CA VAL A 558 -8.93 -12.03 9.42
C VAL A 558 -9.58 -13.37 9.77
N GLU A 559 -8.85 -14.15 10.55
CA GLU A 559 -9.33 -15.29 11.33
C GLU A 559 -9.34 -14.91 12.83
N PRO A 560 -9.94 -15.71 13.73
CA PRO A 560 -10.02 -15.38 15.15
C PRO A 560 -8.66 -15.04 15.78
N PHE A 561 -8.59 -13.88 16.41
CA PHE A 561 -7.42 -13.36 17.10
C PHE A 561 -7.85 -12.42 18.25
N HIS A 562 -6.95 -12.12 19.18
CA HIS A 562 -7.19 -11.19 20.29
C HIS A 562 -6.82 -9.75 19.89
N LEU A 563 -7.72 -8.81 20.16
CA LEU A 563 -7.47 -7.38 19.90
C LEU A 563 -7.57 -6.54 21.18
N GLU A 564 -6.55 -5.71 21.43
CA GLU A 564 -6.59 -4.63 22.41
C GLU A 564 -6.22 -3.30 21.75
N VAL A 565 -7.11 -2.31 21.84
CA VAL A 565 -6.86 -0.95 21.35
C VAL A 565 -7.15 0.03 22.47
N ALA A 566 -6.12 0.62 23.04
CA ALA A 566 -6.26 1.63 24.09
C ALA A 566 -6.76 2.97 23.53
N LYS A 567 -7.14 3.88 24.43
CA LYS A 567 -7.47 5.27 24.06
C LYS A 567 -6.37 5.91 23.23
N LYS A 568 -6.76 6.77 22.30
CA LYS A 568 -5.92 7.45 21.30
C LYS A 568 -5.26 6.55 20.26
N SER A 569 -5.22 5.24 20.46
CA SER A 569 -4.69 4.28 19.48
C SER A 569 -5.75 3.91 18.44
N HIS A 570 -5.29 3.49 17.26
CA HIS A 570 -6.20 3.02 16.22
C HIS A 570 -5.63 1.90 15.35
N LEU A 571 -6.52 1.00 14.93
CA LEU A 571 -6.30 -0.02 13.91
C LEU A 571 -7.14 0.34 12.67
N SER A 572 -6.54 0.40 11.49
CA SER A 572 -7.25 0.61 10.21
C SER A 572 -7.07 -0.60 9.30
N LEU A 573 -8.16 -1.15 8.76
CA LEU A 573 -8.16 -2.33 7.89
C LEU A 573 -9.01 -2.07 6.64
N LYS A 574 -8.50 -2.42 5.46
CA LYS A 574 -9.35 -2.56 4.27
C LYS A 574 -9.94 -3.96 4.21
N VAL A 575 -11.25 -4.05 4.00
CA VAL A 575 -11.96 -5.34 3.99
C VAL A 575 -12.19 -5.80 2.55
N LEU A 576 -11.99 -7.09 2.31
CA LEU A 576 -12.24 -7.68 1.00
C LEU A 576 -13.72 -7.60 0.59
N PRO A 577 -14.00 -7.63 -0.73
CA PRO A 577 -15.35 -7.74 -1.26
C PRO A 577 -16.13 -8.91 -0.65
N GLU A 578 -17.43 -8.72 -0.43
CA GLU A 578 -18.33 -9.71 0.19
C GLU A 578 -17.91 -10.13 1.60
N LEU A 579 -17.12 -9.30 2.29
CA LEU A 579 -16.53 -9.62 3.59
C LEU A 579 -15.80 -10.98 3.53
N LEU A 580 -15.13 -11.23 2.40
CA LEU A 580 -14.42 -12.47 2.16
C LEU A 580 -13.26 -12.59 3.14
N LEU A 581 -13.17 -13.74 3.82
CA LEU A 581 -12.12 -14.02 4.79
C LEU A 581 -12.05 -12.98 5.92
N PHE A 582 -13.16 -12.36 6.30
CA PHE A 582 -13.21 -11.41 7.41
C PHE A 582 -14.10 -11.97 8.53
N ASP A 583 -13.46 -12.65 9.48
CA ASP A 583 -14.11 -13.05 10.73
C ASP A 583 -14.18 -11.85 11.68
N ASP A 584 -15.39 -11.45 12.07
CA ASP A 584 -15.64 -10.28 12.91
C ASP A 584 -15.72 -10.60 14.41
N ALA A 585 -15.50 -11.86 14.82
CA ALA A 585 -15.58 -12.28 16.21
C ALA A 585 -14.56 -11.57 17.12
N PHE A 586 -13.39 -11.19 16.60
CA PHE A 586 -12.38 -10.45 17.38
C PHE A 586 -12.88 -9.09 17.88
N LEU A 587 -13.82 -8.44 17.17
CA LEU A 587 -14.40 -7.15 17.58
C LEU A 587 -15.38 -7.33 18.73
N GLU A 588 -16.19 -8.39 18.67
CA GLU A 588 -17.11 -8.78 19.74
C GLU A 588 -16.36 -9.17 21.02
N GLU A 589 -15.31 -9.97 20.89
CA GLU A 589 -14.40 -10.33 21.99
C GLU A 589 -13.77 -9.08 22.60
N ALA A 590 -13.20 -8.19 21.78
CA ALA A 590 -12.54 -6.98 22.27
C ALA A 590 -13.50 -6.02 22.99
N VAL A 591 -14.74 -5.89 22.52
CA VAL A 591 -15.78 -5.08 23.19
C VAL A 591 -16.22 -5.72 24.50
N SER A 592 -16.59 -7.00 24.47
CA SER A 592 -17.11 -7.71 25.65
C SER A 592 -16.09 -7.80 26.78
N ASN A 593 -14.80 -7.91 26.45
CA ASN A 593 -13.70 -7.92 27.41
C ASN A 593 -13.16 -6.52 27.76
N GLY A 594 -13.77 -5.44 27.24
CA GLY A 594 -13.38 -4.06 27.53
C GLY A 594 -11.98 -3.68 27.02
N ARG A 595 -11.48 -4.39 26.00
CA ARG A 595 -10.17 -4.19 25.36
C ARG A 595 -10.24 -3.19 24.19
N LEU A 596 -11.43 -2.91 23.66
CA LEU A 596 -11.65 -1.85 22.66
C LEU A 596 -11.98 -0.51 23.35
N LYS A 597 -10.97 0.34 23.55
CA LYS A 597 -11.10 1.70 24.10
C LYS A 597 -10.67 2.80 23.13
N GLY A 598 -9.91 2.46 22.07
CA GLY A 598 -9.55 3.35 20.97
C GLY A 598 -10.46 3.14 19.76
N LYS A 599 -9.93 3.36 18.55
CA LYS A 599 -10.71 3.28 17.31
C LYS A 599 -10.31 2.07 16.48
N VAL A 600 -11.29 1.35 15.93
CA VAL A 600 -11.05 0.41 14.82
C VAL A 600 -11.74 0.96 13.59
N ILE A 601 -10.98 1.24 12.55
CA ILE A 601 -11.45 1.81 11.29
C ILE A 601 -11.49 0.69 10.26
N LEU A 602 -12.66 0.45 9.69
CA LEU A 602 -12.87 -0.53 8.64
C LEU A 602 -13.21 0.22 7.36
N GLU A 603 -12.53 -0.13 6.28
CA GLU A 603 -12.78 0.37 4.93
C GLU A 603 -13.34 -0.78 4.08
N PRO A 604 -14.68 -1.00 4.09
CA PRO A 604 -15.32 -1.98 3.24
C PRO A 604 -15.16 -1.64 1.76
N PHE A 605 -15.16 -2.67 0.92
CA PHE A 605 -14.97 -2.50 -0.52
C PHE A 605 -16.09 -1.71 -1.21
N ASN A 606 -17.35 -1.92 -0.81
CA ASN A 606 -18.53 -1.25 -1.40
C ASN A 606 -19.64 -1.04 -0.36
N LYS A 607 -20.68 -0.29 -0.74
CA LYS A 607 -21.77 0.10 0.17
C LYS A 607 -22.60 -1.09 0.66
N GLU A 608 -22.75 -2.14 -0.14
CA GLU A 608 -23.45 -3.38 0.24
C GLU A 608 -22.69 -4.08 1.37
N ASP A 609 -21.36 -4.19 1.25
CA ASP A 609 -20.46 -4.78 2.25
C ASP A 609 -20.44 -3.93 3.53
N ALA A 610 -20.39 -2.60 3.41
CA ALA A 610 -20.49 -1.68 4.54
C ALA A 610 -21.81 -1.86 5.31
N THR A 611 -22.92 -1.98 4.59
CA THR A 611 -24.24 -2.19 5.19
C THR A 611 -24.32 -3.54 5.91
N LYS A 612 -23.89 -4.62 5.25
CA LYS A 612 -23.85 -5.96 5.85
C LYS A 612 -22.97 -6.02 7.08
N LEU A 613 -21.78 -5.41 7.02
CA LEU A 613 -20.85 -5.37 8.14
C LEU A 613 -21.44 -4.59 9.31
N LYS A 614 -22.03 -3.42 9.06
CA LYS A 614 -22.72 -2.63 10.08
C LYS A 614 -23.81 -3.43 10.78
N GLU A 615 -24.64 -4.14 10.02
CA GLU A 615 -25.69 -5.00 10.58
C GLU A 615 -25.14 -6.18 11.39
N ARG A 616 -24.09 -6.86 10.91
CA ARG A 616 -23.44 -7.97 11.61
C ARG A 616 -22.87 -7.51 12.95
N LEU A 617 -22.13 -6.40 12.95
CA LEU A 617 -21.52 -5.82 14.15
C LEU A 617 -22.58 -5.33 15.16
N ALA A 618 -23.64 -4.68 14.69
CA ALA A 618 -24.73 -4.23 15.55
C ALA A 618 -25.43 -5.40 16.26
N ARG A 619 -25.63 -6.54 15.57
CA ARG A 619 -26.21 -7.77 16.17
C ARG A 619 -25.30 -8.38 17.24
N LYS A 620 -23.99 -8.15 17.16
CA LYS A 620 -22.97 -8.57 18.14
C LYS A 620 -22.76 -7.57 19.29
N GLY A 621 -23.58 -6.52 19.36
CA GLY A 621 -23.46 -5.48 20.39
C GLY A 621 -22.26 -4.55 20.21
N VAL A 622 -21.63 -4.56 19.03
CA VAL A 622 -20.52 -3.65 18.72
C VAL A 622 -21.08 -2.30 18.28
N THR A 623 -20.63 -1.22 18.92
CA THR A 623 -21.03 0.14 18.54
C THR A 623 -20.30 0.56 17.26
N VAL A 624 -21.08 1.00 16.27
CA VAL A 624 -20.58 1.35 14.93
C VAL A 624 -20.99 2.78 14.56
N THR A 625 -20.01 3.60 14.20
CA THR A 625 -20.22 4.91 13.56
C THR A 625 -19.83 4.83 12.08
N THR A 626 -20.51 5.58 11.23
CA THR A 626 -20.16 5.68 9.80
C THR A 626 -19.67 7.08 9.46
N THR A 627 -18.68 7.17 8.57
CA THR A 627 -18.14 8.44 8.07
C THR A 627 -17.72 8.29 6.61
N ASP A 628 -17.67 9.39 5.88
CA ASP A 628 -17.33 9.44 4.45
C ASP A 628 -15.81 9.43 4.19
N LYS A 629 -14.98 9.74 5.20
CA LYS A 629 -13.54 9.98 5.01
C LYS A 629 -12.69 9.46 6.16
N LEU A 630 -11.50 8.95 5.81
CA LEU A 630 -10.52 8.46 6.78
C LEU A 630 -10.03 9.59 7.71
N GLU A 631 -9.83 10.81 7.21
CA GLU A 631 -9.39 11.94 8.04
C GLU A 631 -10.41 12.27 9.13
N THR A 632 -11.70 12.16 8.84
CA THR A 632 -12.77 12.35 9.82
C THR A 632 -12.75 11.25 10.87
N ALA A 633 -12.55 9.99 10.47
CA ALA A 633 -12.42 8.85 11.38
C ALA A 633 -11.25 9.02 12.36
N LEU A 634 -10.12 9.51 11.85
CA LEU A 634 -8.91 9.76 12.65
C LEU A 634 -9.05 10.99 13.55
N GLY A 635 -9.86 11.98 13.15
CA GLY A 635 -10.06 13.23 13.89
C GLY A 635 -10.68 13.08 15.28
N ASN A 636 -10.53 14.11 16.11
CA ASN A 636 -11.03 14.14 17.49
C ASN A 636 -12.57 14.23 17.61
N THR A 637 -13.29 14.32 16.49
CA THR A 637 -14.75 14.46 16.43
C THR A 637 -15.49 13.14 16.52
N VAL A 638 -14.80 12.01 16.36
CA VAL A 638 -15.39 10.67 16.48
C VAL A 638 -14.98 10.07 17.82
N ASP A 639 -15.97 9.65 18.62
CA ASP A 639 -15.75 9.10 19.95
C ASP A 639 -14.82 7.87 19.91
N GLU A 640 -14.04 7.67 20.97
CA GLU A 640 -13.21 6.48 21.14
C GLU A 640 -14.05 5.28 21.65
N GLY A 641 -13.52 4.06 21.51
CA GLY A 641 -14.16 2.84 22.00
C GLY A 641 -15.20 2.25 21.04
N GLN A 642 -15.11 2.58 19.75
CA GLN A 642 -16.06 2.14 18.73
C GLN A 642 -15.38 1.72 17.43
N VAL A 643 -16.15 0.96 16.64
CA VAL A 643 -15.80 0.64 15.26
C VAL A 643 -16.32 1.75 14.34
N ILE A 644 -15.49 2.19 13.43
CA ILE A 644 -15.79 3.23 12.46
C ILE A 644 -15.77 2.60 11.07
N ILE A 645 -16.87 2.65 10.35
CA ILE A 645 -16.92 2.21 8.95
C ILE A 645 -16.77 3.45 8.07
N ILE A 646 -15.74 3.46 7.23
CA ILE A 646 -15.63 4.43 6.13
C ILE A 646 -16.63 4.01 5.06
N GLU A 647 -17.65 4.82 4.81
CA GLU A 647 -18.62 4.55 3.74
C GLU A 647 -17.88 4.64 2.40
N PRO A 648 -17.76 3.53 1.68
CA PRO A 648 -17.08 3.54 0.40
C PRO A 648 -17.91 4.35 -0.58
N VAL A 649 -17.21 5.14 -1.40
CA VAL A 649 -17.86 5.96 -2.42
C VAL A 649 -18.58 5.07 -3.44
N ASN A 650 -18.09 3.84 -3.67
CA ASN A 650 -18.62 2.87 -4.63
C ASN A 650 -19.91 2.14 -4.15
N THR A 651 -20.99 2.26 -4.92
CA THR A 651 -22.32 1.66 -4.65
C THR A 651 -22.69 0.52 -5.61
N ALA A 652 -21.81 0.10 -6.52
CA ALA A 652 -22.11 -0.96 -7.47
C ALA A 652 -22.34 -2.32 -6.75
N ASN A 653 -23.52 -2.91 -6.95
CA ASN A 653 -23.91 -4.22 -6.43
C ASN A 653 -23.13 -5.37 -7.10
N LYS A 654 -23.14 -6.52 -6.41
CA LYS A 654 -22.57 -7.86 -6.68
C LYS A 654 -22.30 -8.38 -8.12
N GLY A 655 -22.80 -7.77 -9.21
CA GLY A 655 -22.81 -8.37 -10.55
C GLY A 655 -22.24 -7.56 -11.71
N ASP A 656 -22.03 -6.25 -11.58
CA ASP A 656 -21.57 -5.40 -12.69
C ASP A 656 -20.50 -4.43 -12.16
N ARG A 657 -19.26 -4.92 -12.03
CA ARG A 657 -18.11 -4.16 -11.52
C ARG A 657 -17.41 -3.47 -12.67
N ARG A 658 -17.65 -2.19 -12.95
CA ARG A 658 -17.00 -1.52 -14.10
C ARG A 658 -16.28 -0.22 -13.71
N MET A 659 -15.03 -0.06 -14.15
CA MET A 659 -14.24 1.16 -14.02
C MET A 659 -14.22 1.92 -15.33
N LEU A 660 -14.31 3.25 -15.27
CA LEU A 660 -14.03 4.10 -16.42
C LEU A 660 -12.57 3.90 -16.84
N SER A 661 -12.31 3.33 -18.02
CA SER A 661 -10.95 3.17 -18.53
C SER A 661 -10.54 4.29 -19.50
N ARG A 662 -11.52 4.93 -20.15
CA ARG A 662 -11.27 5.97 -21.15
C ARG A 662 -12.48 6.90 -21.28
N THR A 663 -12.18 8.19 -21.44
CA THR A 663 -13.08 9.18 -22.05
C THR A 663 -12.44 9.72 -23.31
N PHE A 664 -13.25 10.08 -24.29
CA PHE A 664 -12.77 10.67 -25.54
C PHE A 664 -13.82 11.64 -26.09
N ASP A 665 -13.38 12.75 -26.66
CA ASP A 665 -14.28 13.80 -27.10
C ASP A 665 -13.81 14.46 -28.40
N TYR A 666 -14.76 14.86 -29.24
CA TYR A 666 -14.50 15.57 -30.49
C TYR A 666 -15.75 16.29 -31.02
N LEU A 667 -15.55 17.30 -31.87
CA LEU A 667 -16.63 17.90 -32.67
C LEU A 667 -16.76 17.14 -33.99
N LYS A 668 -17.94 16.59 -34.25
CA LYS A 668 -18.29 15.88 -35.47
C LYS A 668 -19.07 16.81 -36.38
N SER A 669 -18.54 17.05 -37.58
CA SER A 669 -19.17 17.81 -38.68
C SER A 669 -19.65 19.21 -38.28
N ILE A 670 -19.04 20.25 -38.86
CA ILE A 670 -19.53 21.63 -38.69
C ILE A 670 -20.29 22.02 -39.96
N ASP A 671 -21.58 22.28 -39.82
CA ASP A 671 -22.47 22.73 -40.89
C ASP A 671 -22.63 24.25 -40.80
N TYR A 672 -22.17 24.96 -41.84
CA TYR A 672 -21.94 26.42 -41.85
C TYR A 672 -23.05 27.23 -42.52
#